data_AF-D5UGP5-F1
#
_entry.id   AF-D5UGP5-F1
#
_cell.length_a   1.000
_cell.length_b   1.000
_cell.length_c   1.000
_cell.angle_alpha   90.00
_cell.angle_beta   90.00
_cell.angle_gamma   90.00
#
_symmetry.space_group_name_H-M   'P 1'
#
loop_
_entity.id
_entity.type
_entity.pdbx_description
1 polymer ?
#
loop_
_entity_poly.entity_id
_entity_poly.type
_entity_poly.pdbx_seq_one_letter_code
_entity_poly.pdbx_strand_id
1 'polypeptide(L)'
;MPDRICTACGASNPRTATFCGTCDAYVDWADTVTGTEPPDPVQVAADRTGPAFPRGGEDAPGAAAEPAARAPVATVEAGDVVVAPDAPGTATLHLRNVSDLVDGLMVRPTAPPPWLVATHEDAHLMPGESRRVVVTFAARPGALVVAQRTTLELAVRSSVDATKVTHLEVVLTVPREGPPPTLTARPALLQLADTDEGVLTLSVDNRAANFPRRYRMSAHDPQDVVRARFLPPLVDVPAGAAVDVSVQVTSPAAAPGSEVTRQVTLTGAGVDEHVEVTVTLVQRTAAPPPAVPVRLRLEPSHLRSEDGRAVGFEVVVDNRAGHAAAAVALAGRDPAHRVAFTLAEDRLVVPAGRAVRVPAHARAQVPPAGTTQSLPFVVVAGDGPTEVEAPGLLEVSARPAPISTARLWVEPATLVTQRRQGTFLVHVDNRRGGDPLQVRLAGSDELGRARLRFTPAAVVVPPGQVGTVRLAVDAARSPAGGSSSRRLRVAATDGREAVETEAVLSQSTPDRRPVVKRWSVWLGAVLACLGALRPWLGTVVDPEAVVRVGSEAVAGDREAIAFTATAGSSVLVLLLALLMLLGLNGSRGRGIRFAALLMVLLALAAGVLGTPASGLVLVLVGAVLGFVGGVLARASAVSS
;
A
#
# COMPACT_ATOMS: atom_id res chain seq x y z
N MET A 1 -15.32 7.39 -49.79
CA MET A 1 -14.85 7.75 -51.15
C MET A 1 -15.60 9.01 -51.55
N PRO A 2 -14.93 10.10 -51.99
CA PRO A 2 -15.59 11.40 -52.12
C PRO A 2 -16.49 11.48 -53.38
N ASP A 3 -17.66 12.09 -53.20
CA ASP A 3 -18.61 12.47 -54.25
C ASP A 3 -18.00 13.50 -55.22
N ARG A 4 -18.51 13.57 -56.46
CA ARG A 4 -18.03 14.51 -57.48
C ARG A 4 -18.97 15.71 -57.58
N ILE A 5 -18.39 16.91 -57.66
CA ILE A 5 -19.15 18.16 -57.75
C ILE A 5 -19.39 18.54 -59.21
N CYS A 6 -20.64 18.84 -59.56
CA CYS A 6 -21.00 19.33 -60.89
C CYS A 6 -20.39 20.72 -61.13
N THR A 7 -19.65 20.89 -62.24
CA THR A 7 -18.99 22.16 -62.59
C THR A 7 -19.99 23.26 -63.01
N ALA A 8 -21.21 22.89 -63.42
CA ALA A 8 -22.24 23.86 -63.83
C ALA A 8 -23.00 24.46 -62.64
N CYS A 9 -23.25 23.71 -61.56
CA CYS A 9 -24.10 24.17 -60.45
C CYS A 9 -23.59 23.89 -59.04
N GLY A 10 -22.46 23.19 -58.88
CA GLY A 10 -21.88 22.90 -57.56
C GLY A 10 -22.55 21.76 -56.78
N ALA A 11 -23.53 21.06 -57.35
CA ALA A 11 -24.19 19.94 -56.67
C ALA A 11 -23.30 18.69 -56.59
N SER A 12 -23.35 18.01 -55.44
CA SER A 12 -22.68 16.73 -55.20
C SER A 12 -23.43 15.60 -55.90
N ASN A 13 -22.75 14.80 -56.72
CA ASN A 13 -23.32 13.68 -57.46
C ASN A 13 -22.55 12.38 -57.20
N PRO A 14 -23.23 11.22 -57.16
CA PRO A 14 -22.57 9.93 -57.06
C PRO A 14 -21.73 9.66 -58.32
N ARG A 15 -20.61 8.94 -58.19
CA ARG A 15 -19.67 8.70 -59.31
C ARG A 15 -20.25 7.98 -60.53
N THR A 16 -21.39 7.31 -60.38
CA THR A 16 -22.10 6.65 -61.48
C THR A 16 -23.07 7.56 -62.21
N ALA A 17 -23.26 8.81 -61.75
CA ALA A 17 -24.17 9.75 -62.39
C ALA A 17 -23.58 10.30 -63.70
N THR A 18 -24.26 10.01 -64.80
CA THR A 18 -23.94 10.56 -66.13
C THR A 18 -24.50 11.97 -66.32
N PHE A 19 -25.50 12.34 -65.53
CA PHE A 19 -26.13 13.66 -65.50
C PHE A 19 -26.25 14.16 -64.06
N CYS A 20 -26.14 15.48 -63.89
CA CYS A 20 -26.31 16.11 -62.58
C CYS A 20 -27.78 16.01 -62.13
N GLY A 21 -28.04 15.40 -60.97
CA GLY A 21 -29.41 15.26 -60.45
C GLY A 21 -30.13 16.58 -60.11
N THR A 22 -29.42 17.71 -60.13
CA THR A 22 -29.98 19.04 -59.83
C THR A 22 -30.23 19.90 -61.07
N CYS A 23 -29.37 19.84 -62.09
CA CYS A 23 -29.47 20.72 -63.26
C CYS A 23 -29.48 20.00 -64.61
N ASP A 24 -29.49 18.67 -64.62
CA ASP A 24 -29.48 17.81 -65.82
C ASP A 24 -28.30 18.05 -66.78
N ALA A 25 -27.27 18.80 -66.35
CA ALA A 25 -26.04 18.94 -67.11
C ALA A 25 -25.33 17.58 -67.22
N TYR A 26 -24.94 17.20 -68.43
CA TYR A 26 -24.11 16.02 -68.68
C TYR A 26 -22.75 16.21 -68.01
N VAL A 27 -22.33 15.22 -67.24
CA VAL A 27 -21.07 15.26 -66.49
C VAL A 27 -20.16 14.19 -67.08
N ASP A 28 -19.32 14.58 -68.03
CA ASP A 28 -18.39 13.66 -68.70
C ASP A 28 -17.21 13.33 -67.78
N TRP A 29 -16.98 12.05 -67.54
CA TRP A 29 -16.05 11.54 -66.55
C TRP A 29 -14.95 10.70 -67.20
N ALA A 30 -14.30 11.21 -68.26
CA ALA A 30 -13.15 10.54 -68.86
C ALA A 30 -11.83 10.93 -68.16
N ASP A 31 -11.28 9.99 -67.39
CA ASP A 31 -9.89 10.02 -66.92
C ASP A 31 -8.96 9.79 -68.12
N THR A 32 -8.05 10.73 -68.38
CA THR A 32 -7.10 10.74 -69.49
C THR A 32 -6.00 9.69 -69.32
N VAL A 33 -5.88 8.73 -70.25
CA VAL A 33 -4.69 7.87 -70.41
C VAL A 33 -4.32 7.71 -71.90
N THR A 34 -3.15 8.30 -72.24
CA THR A 34 -2.16 8.03 -73.31
C THR A 34 -2.51 8.07 -74.81
N GLY A 35 -1.62 8.75 -75.55
CA GLY A 35 -1.62 8.97 -76.98
C GLY A 35 -1.57 7.76 -77.91
N THR A 36 -1.96 8.01 -79.16
CA THR A 36 -1.39 7.42 -80.39
C THR A 36 -1.79 8.31 -81.58
N GLU A 37 -0.82 8.64 -82.42
CA GLU A 37 -0.92 9.36 -83.71
C GLU A 37 -1.00 8.32 -84.85
N PRO A 38 -1.26 8.66 -86.13
CA PRO A 38 -2.44 9.26 -86.79
C PRO A 38 -3.15 8.23 -87.74
N PRO A 39 -4.11 8.64 -88.60
CA PRO A 39 -3.73 9.08 -89.96
C PRO A 39 -4.58 10.24 -90.54
N ASP A 40 -3.96 11.04 -91.41
CA ASP A 40 -4.63 11.83 -92.47
C ASP A 40 -5.48 10.88 -93.35
N PRO A 41 -6.65 11.31 -93.89
CA PRO A 41 -6.59 12.01 -95.17
C PRO A 41 -7.79 12.94 -95.55
N VAL A 42 -7.60 13.62 -96.70
CA VAL A 42 -8.58 14.06 -97.71
C VAL A 42 -9.07 15.51 -97.69
N GLN A 43 -8.48 16.28 -98.62
CA GLN A 43 -9.07 17.43 -99.29
C GLN A 43 -10.39 17.06 -99.99
N VAL A 44 -11.43 17.89 -99.85
CA VAL A 44 -12.55 17.94 -100.81
C VAL A 44 -12.74 19.37 -101.28
N ALA A 45 -12.31 19.62 -102.51
CA ALA A 45 -12.81 20.66 -103.39
C ALA A 45 -13.89 20.03 -104.29
N ALA A 46 -14.97 20.75 -104.57
CA ALA A 46 -15.73 20.78 -105.84
C ALA A 46 -17.01 21.62 -105.61
N ASP A 47 -17.18 22.77 -106.24
CA ASP A 47 -17.39 23.02 -107.68
C ASP A 47 -18.88 22.97 -108.07
N ARG A 48 -19.33 24.07 -108.69
CA ARG A 48 -20.53 24.18 -109.51
C ARG A 48 -20.22 25.11 -110.68
N THR A 49 -19.70 24.50 -111.73
CA THR A 49 -19.90 24.83 -113.16
C THR A 49 -21.40 24.78 -113.51
N GLY A 50 -21.99 25.48 -114.49
CA GLY A 50 -21.56 26.37 -115.58
C GLY A 50 -22.84 27.09 -116.11
N PRO A 51 -23.01 27.46 -117.40
CA PRO A 51 -22.14 27.23 -118.56
C PRO A 51 -21.81 28.49 -119.40
N ALA A 52 -20.89 28.30 -120.34
CA ALA A 52 -20.36 29.26 -121.31
C ALA A 52 -21.13 29.29 -122.63
N PHE A 53 -20.98 30.38 -123.41
CA PHE A 53 -20.83 30.43 -124.88
C PHE A 53 -20.40 31.86 -125.33
N PRO A 54 -19.83 32.10 -126.54
CA PRO A 54 -18.52 32.76 -126.69
C PRO A 54 -18.46 33.93 -127.71
N ARG A 55 -17.24 34.47 -127.90
CA ARG A 55 -16.73 35.37 -128.99
C ARG A 55 -17.15 36.84 -128.90
N GLY A 56 -16.38 37.83 -129.35
CA GLY A 56 -15.00 37.98 -129.81
C GLY A 56 -14.60 39.45 -129.51
N GLY A 57 -13.32 39.81 -129.45
CA GLY A 57 -12.59 40.34 -130.60
C GLY A 57 -12.56 41.88 -130.61
N GLU A 58 -11.36 42.43 -130.83
CA GLU A 58 -11.04 43.81 -131.23
C GLU A 58 -10.82 44.89 -130.16
N ASP A 59 -9.53 45.05 -129.82
CA ASP A 59 -8.73 46.28 -129.91
C ASP A 59 -9.43 47.65 -129.77
N ALA A 60 -9.10 48.37 -128.68
CA ALA A 60 -9.11 49.82 -128.65
C ALA A 60 -8.02 50.35 -127.68
N PRO A 61 -7.11 51.25 -128.11
CA PRO A 61 -6.02 51.76 -127.29
C PRO A 61 -6.37 53.07 -126.55
N GLY A 62 -5.85 53.20 -125.33
CA GLY A 62 -5.55 54.48 -124.68
C GLY A 62 -6.69 55.15 -123.90
N ALA A 63 -6.88 54.75 -122.64
CA ALA A 63 -7.62 55.55 -121.65
C ALA A 63 -6.64 55.99 -120.55
N ALA A 64 -6.59 57.30 -120.29
CA ALA A 64 -5.83 57.89 -119.20
C ALA A 64 -6.26 57.25 -117.86
N ALA A 65 -5.28 56.83 -117.05
CA ALA A 65 -5.53 56.20 -115.76
C ALA A 65 -6.42 57.10 -114.89
N GLU A 66 -7.56 56.58 -114.45
CA GLU A 66 -8.41 57.27 -113.48
C GLU A 66 -7.61 57.54 -112.20
N PRO A 67 -7.82 58.71 -111.56
CA PRO A 67 -7.13 59.04 -110.33
C PRO A 67 -7.43 57.96 -109.27
N ALA A 68 -6.38 57.30 -108.78
CA ALA A 68 -6.49 56.15 -107.88
C ALA A 68 -5.87 56.46 -106.51
N ALA A 69 -6.53 56.00 -105.45
CA ALA A 69 -6.00 56.05 -104.09
C ALA A 69 -4.74 55.17 -103.96
N ARG A 70 -3.75 55.65 -103.22
CA ARG A 70 -2.48 54.97 -102.91
C ARG A 70 -2.29 54.86 -101.40
N ALA A 71 -1.50 53.88 -100.96
CA ALA A 71 -1.17 53.73 -99.55
C ALA A 71 -0.44 54.99 -99.04
N PRO A 72 -0.90 55.62 -97.95
CA PRO A 72 -0.28 56.84 -97.43
C PRO A 72 1.14 56.54 -96.95
N VAL A 73 2.07 57.48 -97.09
CA VAL A 73 3.38 57.34 -96.45
C VAL A 73 3.26 57.88 -95.04
N ALA A 74 3.59 57.07 -94.04
CA ALA A 74 3.50 57.46 -92.65
C ALA A 74 4.77 57.09 -91.89
N THR A 75 5.20 57.94 -90.96
CA THR A 75 6.30 57.66 -90.02
C THR A 75 5.96 58.20 -88.63
N VAL A 76 6.53 57.60 -87.59
CA VAL A 76 6.34 58.01 -86.18
C VAL A 76 7.54 58.87 -85.75
N GLU A 77 7.33 60.05 -85.16
CA GLU A 77 8.43 60.90 -84.65
C GLU A 77 9.09 60.31 -83.40
N ALA A 78 8.25 59.88 -82.44
CA ALA A 78 8.67 59.24 -81.20
C ALA A 78 7.78 58.03 -80.94
N GLY A 79 8.37 56.84 -80.98
CA GLY A 79 7.65 55.57 -80.85
C GLY A 79 7.33 55.17 -79.42
N ASP A 80 7.94 55.77 -78.40
CA ASP A 80 7.69 55.44 -76.99
C ASP A 80 6.68 56.42 -76.37
N VAL A 81 5.51 55.91 -75.96
CA VAL A 81 4.45 56.69 -75.34
C VAL A 81 4.17 56.17 -73.95
N VAL A 82 4.12 57.06 -72.95
CA VAL A 82 3.70 56.72 -71.59
C VAL A 82 2.21 56.98 -71.43
N VAL A 83 1.45 55.98 -71.01
CA VAL A 83 0.01 56.08 -70.72
C VAL A 83 -0.20 55.72 -69.26
N ALA A 84 -0.61 56.70 -68.44
CA ALA A 84 -1.00 56.43 -67.06
C ALA A 84 -2.48 56.03 -67.00
N PRO A 85 -2.93 55.34 -65.93
CA PRO A 85 -4.34 55.02 -65.72
C PRO A 85 -5.28 56.24 -65.75
N ASP A 86 -4.78 57.41 -65.33
CA ASP A 86 -5.53 58.67 -65.24
C ASP A 86 -5.02 59.79 -66.17
N ALA A 87 -3.89 59.58 -66.87
CA ALA A 87 -3.32 60.55 -67.81
C ALA A 87 -3.07 59.95 -69.20
N PRO A 88 -3.64 60.55 -70.27
CA PRO A 88 -3.43 60.07 -71.63
C PRO A 88 -2.00 60.34 -72.11
N GLY A 89 -1.47 59.45 -72.94
CA GLY A 89 -0.22 59.63 -73.67
C GLY A 89 -0.47 60.07 -75.12
N THR A 90 0.49 60.70 -75.76
CA THR A 90 0.39 61.13 -77.16
C THR A 90 1.58 60.67 -78.01
N ALA A 91 1.33 60.34 -79.27
CA ALA A 91 2.34 60.15 -80.31
C ALA A 91 2.08 61.10 -81.48
N THR A 92 3.16 61.61 -82.09
CA THR A 92 3.06 62.43 -83.30
C THR A 92 3.42 61.59 -84.52
N LEU A 93 2.49 61.53 -85.48
CA LEU A 93 2.68 60.87 -86.77
C LEU A 93 2.93 61.89 -87.87
N HIS A 94 3.90 61.64 -88.73
CA HIS A 94 4.07 62.33 -90.00
C HIS A 94 3.33 61.58 -91.08
N LEU A 95 2.23 62.15 -91.58
CA LEU A 95 1.43 61.55 -92.64
C LEU A 95 1.63 62.32 -93.94
N ARG A 96 1.78 61.61 -95.06
CA ARG A 96 1.84 62.18 -96.41
C ARG A 96 0.87 61.48 -97.33
N ASN A 97 -0.02 62.25 -97.96
CA ASN A 97 -0.89 61.76 -99.01
C ASN A 97 -0.11 61.70 -100.33
N VAL A 98 0.08 60.49 -100.87
CA VAL A 98 0.76 60.27 -102.16
C VAL A 98 -0.23 59.92 -103.29
N SER A 99 -1.53 60.01 -103.00
CA SER A 99 -2.61 59.84 -103.98
C SER A 99 -2.81 61.12 -104.79
N ASP A 100 -3.43 60.98 -105.97
CA ASP A 100 -3.78 62.09 -106.86
C ASP A 100 -5.12 62.77 -106.49
N LEU A 101 -5.72 62.36 -105.36
CA LEU A 101 -7.01 62.83 -104.82
C LEU A 101 -6.84 63.37 -103.40
N VAL A 102 -7.74 64.26 -102.98
CA VAL A 102 -7.87 64.67 -101.56
C VAL A 102 -8.36 63.47 -100.76
N ASP A 103 -7.66 63.13 -99.68
CA ASP A 103 -7.96 61.94 -98.87
C ASP A 103 -7.96 62.28 -97.38
N GLY A 104 -8.96 61.76 -96.66
CA GLY A 104 -8.95 61.67 -95.20
C GLY A 104 -8.16 60.44 -94.76
N LEU A 105 -7.13 60.62 -93.94
CA LEU A 105 -6.36 59.50 -93.39
C LEU A 105 -6.90 59.11 -92.01
N MET A 106 -7.27 57.85 -91.84
CA MET A 106 -7.75 57.33 -90.57
C MET A 106 -6.68 56.49 -89.88
N VAL A 107 -6.39 56.80 -88.62
CA VAL A 107 -5.41 56.06 -87.82
C VAL A 107 -6.16 55.17 -86.84
N ARG A 108 -5.99 53.86 -86.94
CA ARG A 108 -6.63 52.89 -86.03
C ARG A 108 -5.65 51.83 -85.55
N PRO A 109 -5.65 51.46 -84.26
CA PRO A 109 -4.93 50.29 -83.81
C PRO A 109 -5.49 49.01 -84.42
N THR A 110 -4.63 48.08 -84.86
CA THR A 110 -5.05 46.83 -85.54
C THR A 110 -5.65 45.81 -84.56
N ALA A 111 -5.17 45.78 -83.32
CA ALA A 111 -5.67 44.92 -82.25
C ALA A 111 -5.44 45.59 -80.88
N PRO A 112 -6.19 46.67 -80.54
CA PRO A 112 -5.94 47.40 -79.29
C PRO A 112 -6.28 46.53 -78.07
N PRO A 113 -5.49 46.61 -76.99
CA PRO A 113 -5.89 46.03 -75.71
C PRO A 113 -7.28 46.51 -75.29
N PRO A 114 -8.09 45.68 -74.60
CA PRO A 114 -9.48 46.02 -74.27
C PRO A 114 -9.62 47.24 -73.36
N TRP A 115 -8.54 47.66 -72.70
CA TRP A 115 -8.50 48.86 -71.85
C TRP A 115 -8.14 50.14 -72.63
N LEU A 116 -7.65 50.04 -73.87
CA LEU A 116 -7.11 51.19 -74.61
C LEU A 116 -8.18 51.88 -75.45
N VAL A 117 -8.14 53.21 -75.47
CA VAL A 117 -8.84 54.08 -76.41
C VAL A 117 -7.79 54.90 -77.15
N ALA A 118 -7.83 54.85 -78.49
CA ALA A 118 -6.99 55.69 -79.34
C ALA A 118 -7.88 56.66 -80.13
N THR A 119 -7.55 57.94 -80.07
CA THR A 119 -8.18 58.99 -80.89
C THR A 119 -7.10 59.74 -81.65
N HIS A 120 -7.43 60.34 -82.78
CA HIS A 120 -6.48 61.13 -83.57
C HIS A 120 -7.13 62.43 -84.03
N GLU A 121 -6.29 63.44 -84.30
CA GLU A 121 -6.74 64.67 -84.93
C GLU A 121 -7.22 64.43 -86.37
N ASP A 122 -8.08 65.32 -86.88
CA ASP A 122 -8.56 65.23 -88.25
C ASP A 122 -7.42 65.40 -89.28
N ALA A 123 -7.37 64.50 -90.26
CA ALA A 123 -6.23 64.31 -91.16
C ALA A 123 -6.66 64.25 -92.64
N HIS A 124 -7.41 65.26 -93.10
CA HIS A 124 -7.65 65.51 -94.53
C HIS A 124 -6.42 66.17 -95.17
N LEU A 125 -5.87 65.54 -96.21
CA LEU A 125 -4.66 65.99 -96.89
C LEU A 125 -4.88 66.10 -98.40
N MET A 126 -4.43 67.21 -98.97
CA MET A 126 -4.38 67.41 -100.41
C MET A 126 -3.34 66.47 -101.06
N PRO A 127 -3.45 66.19 -102.37
CA PRO A 127 -2.43 65.43 -103.10
C PRO A 127 -1.01 65.97 -102.86
N GLY A 128 -0.10 65.11 -102.39
CA GLY A 128 1.29 65.45 -102.09
C GLY A 128 1.53 66.14 -100.74
N GLU A 129 0.49 66.56 -100.03
CA GLU A 129 0.59 67.26 -98.75
C GLU A 129 1.13 66.33 -97.65
N SER A 130 1.93 66.91 -96.74
CA SER A 130 2.44 66.23 -95.54
C SER A 130 2.03 67.01 -94.29
N ARG A 131 1.52 66.33 -93.27
CA ARG A 131 1.06 66.94 -92.02
C ARG A 131 1.48 66.11 -90.81
N ARG A 132 1.69 66.79 -89.68
CA ARG A 132 1.84 66.15 -88.37
C ARG A 132 0.47 65.95 -87.75
N VAL A 133 0.17 64.74 -87.32
CA VAL A 133 -1.11 64.35 -86.71
C VAL A 133 -0.82 63.76 -85.34
N VAL A 134 -1.46 64.30 -84.31
CA VAL A 134 -1.35 63.78 -82.95
C VAL A 134 -2.35 62.64 -82.76
N VAL A 135 -1.86 61.52 -82.23
CA VAL A 135 -2.66 60.37 -81.80
C VAL A 135 -2.60 60.31 -80.27
N THR A 136 -3.76 60.34 -79.63
CA THR A 136 -3.91 60.30 -78.18
C THR A 136 -4.34 58.91 -77.75
N PHE A 137 -3.61 58.34 -76.79
CA PHE A 137 -3.84 57.04 -76.19
C PHE A 137 -4.29 57.23 -74.74
N ALA A 138 -5.49 56.77 -74.41
CA ALA A 138 -6.06 56.89 -73.08
C ALA A 138 -6.55 55.53 -72.56
N ALA A 139 -6.49 55.33 -71.25
CA ALA A 139 -7.17 54.22 -70.60
C ALA A 139 -8.69 54.44 -70.62
N ARG A 140 -9.46 53.35 -70.78
CA ARG A 140 -10.92 53.38 -70.60
C ARG A 140 -11.25 53.68 -69.14
N PRO A 141 -12.20 54.59 -68.85
CA PRO A 141 -12.63 54.86 -67.48
C PRO A 141 -13.06 53.58 -66.76
N GLY A 142 -12.52 53.36 -65.55
CA GLY A 142 -12.83 52.21 -64.72
C GLY A 142 -12.12 50.90 -65.11
N ALA A 143 -11.32 50.88 -66.18
CA ALA A 143 -10.51 49.71 -66.52
C ALA A 143 -9.24 49.66 -65.66
N LEU A 144 -8.94 48.48 -65.09
CA LEU A 144 -7.65 48.23 -64.46
C LEU A 144 -6.59 48.05 -65.55
N VAL A 145 -5.71 49.05 -65.72
CA VAL A 145 -4.61 48.98 -66.68
C VAL A 145 -3.34 48.50 -66.00
N VAL A 146 -3.03 47.22 -66.16
CA VAL A 146 -1.83 46.62 -65.57
C VAL A 146 -0.57 47.27 -66.13
N ALA A 147 0.39 47.57 -65.25
CA ALA A 147 1.70 48.09 -65.62
C ALA A 147 2.39 47.13 -66.59
N GLN A 148 2.66 47.62 -67.80
CA GLN A 148 3.18 46.80 -68.90
C GLN A 148 3.86 47.68 -69.93
N ARG A 149 4.73 47.07 -70.74
CA ARG A 149 5.26 47.68 -71.97
C ARG A 149 4.80 46.81 -73.13
N THR A 150 4.04 47.39 -74.07
CA THR A 150 3.46 46.65 -75.20
C THR A 150 3.68 47.41 -76.49
N THR A 151 3.96 46.68 -77.57
CA THR A 151 4.06 47.25 -78.92
C THR A 151 2.68 47.22 -79.56
N LEU A 152 2.16 48.39 -79.91
CA LEU A 152 0.90 48.59 -80.57
C LEU A 152 1.12 48.88 -82.05
N GLU A 153 0.47 48.08 -82.90
CA GLU A 153 0.45 48.32 -84.35
C GLU A 153 -0.69 49.28 -84.71
N LEU A 154 -0.36 50.36 -85.42
CA LEU A 154 -1.28 51.34 -85.97
C LEU A 154 -1.41 51.15 -87.48
N ALA A 155 -2.64 50.98 -87.96
CA ALA A 155 -2.98 51.01 -89.38
C ALA A 155 -3.42 52.44 -89.75
N VAL A 156 -2.64 53.09 -90.60
CA VAL A 156 -3.00 54.35 -91.27
C VAL A 156 -3.65 54.01 -92.60
N ARG A 157 -4.95 54.29 -92.74
CA ARG A 157 -5.75 53.90 -93.90
C ARG A 157 -6.26 55.11 -94.66
N SER A 158 -6.36 54.98 -95.98
CA SER A 158 -7.17 55.88 -96.79
C SER A 158 -8.66 55.75 -96.43
N SER A 159 -9.36 56.88 -96.35
CA SER A 159 -10.82 56.90 -96.18
C SER A 159 -11.56 56.61 -97.49
N VAL A 160 -10.92 56.89 -98.62
CA VAL A 160 -11.46 56.65 -99.97
C VAL A 160 -11.33 55.18 -100.35
N ASP A 161 -10.19 54.53 -100.02
CA ASP A 161 -9.98 53.09 -100.24
C ASP A 161 -9.32 52.43 -99.01
N ALA A 162 -10.14 51.74 -98.22
CA ALA A 162 -9.71 51.08 -96.99
C ALA A 162 -8.68 49.95 -97.19
N THR A 163 -8.45 49.49 -98.43
CA THR A 163 -7.39 48.50 -98.75
C THR A 163 -6.00 49.12 -98.80
N LYS A 164 -5.90 50.45 -98.90
CA LYS A 164 -4.63 51.19 -98.93
C LYS A 164 -4.22 51.52 -97.50
N VAL A 165 -3.32 50.71 -96.95
CA VAL A 165 -2.91 50.77 -95.55
C VAL A 165 -1.40 50.84 -95.42
N THR A 166 -0.94 51.64 -94.47
CA THR A 166 0.44 51.65 -93.99
C THR A 166 0.45 51.34 -92.50
N HIS A 167 1.34 50.44 -92.09
CA HIS A 167 1.43 49.96 -90.72
C HIS A 167 2.60 50.63 -90.01
N LEU A 168 2.37 51.07 -88.77
CA LEU A 168 3.35 51.70 -87.90
C LEU A 168 3.37 51.00 -86.54
N GLU A 169 4.51 51.05 -85.87
CA GLU A 169 4.64 50.52 -84.51
C GLU A 169 4.84 51.66 -83.51
N VAL A 170 4.09 51.59 -82.40
CA VAL A 170 4.22 52.50 -81.25
C VAL A 170 4.30 51.64 -79.99
N VAL A 171 5.33 51.87 -79.18
CA VAL A 171 5.53 51.22 -77.89
C VAL A 171 4.80 52.00 -76.81
N LEU A 172 3.77 51.39 -76.23
CA LEU A 172 3.03 51.93 -75.09
C LEU A 172 3.63 51.41 -73.78
N THR A 173 3.96 52.32 -72.86
CA THR A 173 4.44 52.00 -71.51
C THR A 173 3.44 52.50 -70.48
N VAL A 174 2.92 51.58 -69.66
CA VAL A 174 2.10 51.88 -68.48
C VAL A 174 2.98 51.74 -67.23
N PRO A 175 3.25 52.82 -66.48
CA PRO A 175 4.10 52.77 -65.31
C PRO A 175 3.44 51.99 -64.15
N ARG A 176 4.27 51.60 -63.18
CA ARG A 176 3.80 51.00 -61.92
C ARG A 176 3.23 52.11 -61.03
N GLU A 177 1.97 51.99 -60.67
CA GLU A 177 1.25 52.94 -59.83
C GLU A 177 0.39 52.22 -58.79
N GLY A 178 0.30 52.82 -57.60
CA GLY A 178 -0.55 52.37 -56.50
C GLY A 178 0.14 52.43 -55.14
N PRO A 179 -0.62 52.59 -54.04
CA PRO A 179 -0.08 52.58 -52.68
C PRO A 179 0.42 51.18 -52.27
N PRO A 180 1.15 51.05 -51.14
CA PRO A 180 1.41 49.75 -50.49
C PRO A 180 0.10 48.95 -50.29
N PRO A 181 0.10 47.61 -50.34
CA PRO A 181 -1.10 46.84 -50.09
C PRO A 181 -1.52 46.98 -48.63
N THR A 182 -2.74 46.55 -48.33
CA THR A 182 -3.18 46.43 -46.93
C THR A 182 -3.16 44.98 -46.48
N LEU A 183 -2.73 44.75 -45.24
CA LEU A 183 -2.67 43.43 -44.63
C LEU A 183 -3.74 43.32 -43.54
N THR A 184 -4.62 42.32 -43.63
CA THR A 184 -5.70 42.14 -42.65
C THR A 184 -5.78 40.69 -42.19
N ALA A 185 -5.94 40.47 -40.87
CA ALA A 185 -6.04 39.14 -40.28
C ALA A 185 -7.48 38.85 -39.83
N ARG A 186 -7.96 37.62 -40.11
CA ARG A 186 -9.30 37.13 -39.75
C ARG A 186 -9.22 35.75 -39.10
N PRO A 187 -9.55 35.59 -37.81
CA PRO A 187 -9.89 36.65 -36.86
C PRO A 187 -8.64 37.45 -36.40
N ALA A 188 -8.84 38.67 -35.90
CA ALA A 188 -7.80 39.47 -35.24
C ALA A 188 -7.59 39.09 -33.76
N LEU A 189 -8.54 38.35 -33.17
CA LEU A 189 -8.47 37.75 -31.84
C LEU A 189 -8.67 36.23 -31.97
N LEU A 190 -7.62 35.47 -31.65
CA LEU A 190 -7.63 34.01 -31.68
C LEU A 190 -7.77 33.49 -30.24
N GLN A 191 -8.91 32.87 -29.93
CA GLN A 191 -9.18 32.27 -28.62
C GLN A 191 -8.90 30.76 -28.68
N LEU A 192 -7.96 30.30 -27.86
CA LEU A 192 -7.63 28.89 -27.71
C LEU A 192 -8.13 28.41 -26.35
N ALA A 193 -9.14 27.53 -26.35
CA ALA A 193 -9.66 26.91 -25.14
C ALA A 193 -9.15 25.46 -25.07
N ASP A 194 -8.35 25.16 -24.04
CA ASP A 194 -7.76 23.83 -23.82
C ASP A 194 -6.99 23.27 -25.05
N THR A 195 -6.44 24.16 -25.86
CA THR A 195 -5.63 23.84 -27.05
C THR A 195 -4.46 24.81 -27.21
N ASP A 196 -3.40 24.34 -27.86
CA ASP A 196 -2.18 25.06 -28.20
C ASP A 196 -2.15 25.52 -29.66
N GLU A 197 -3.14 25.12 -30.48
CA GLU A 197 -3.19 25.38 -31.91
C GLU A 197 -4.40 26.23 -32.31
N GLY A 198 -4.21 27.15 -33.25
CA GLY A 198 -5.30 27.85 -33.90
C GLY A 198 -4.99 28.24 -35.34
N VAL A 199 -6.03 28.64 -36.06
CA VAL A 199 -5.94 28.98 -37.48
C VAL A 199 -6.54 30.36 -37.71
N LEU A 200 -5.86 31.18 -38.50
CA LEU A 200 -6.36 32.45 -39.00
C LEU A 200 -6.08 32.59 -40.50
N THR A 201 -6.79 33.50 -41.15
CA THR A 201 -6.59 33.85 -42.56
C THR A 201 -6.02 35.26 -42.64
N LEU A 202 -4.94 35.41 -43.41
CA LEU A 202 -4.27 36.68 -43.67
C LEU A 202 -4.58 37.12 -45.11
N SER A 203 -5.30 38.22 -45.27
CA SER A 203 -5.67 38.79 -46.57
C SER A 203 -4.69 39.91 -46.93
N VAL A 204 -3.99 39.75 -48.05
CA VAL A 204 -3.14 40.79 -48.67
C VAL A 204 -3.93 41.44 -49.79
N ASP A 205 -4.31 42.71 -49.63
CA ASP A 205 -5.14 43.45 -50.60
C ASP A 205 -4.30 44.42 -51.44
N ASN A 206 -4.13 44.09 -52.73
CA ASN A 206 -3.41 44.87 -53.74
C ASN A 206 -4.38 45.48 -54.78
N ARG A 207 -5.67 45.65 -54.45
CA ARG A 207 -6.69 46.17 -55.37
C ARG A 207 -6.43 47.60 -55.84
N ALA A 208 -5.70 48.37 -55.04
CA ALA A 208 -5.37 49.76 -55.34
C ALA A 208 -4.12 49.93 -56.22
N ALA A 209 -3.42 48.86 -56.59
CA ALA A 209 -2.22 48.93 -57.43
C ALA A 209 -2.38 48.20 -58.76
N ASN A 210 -1.74 48.74 -59.79
CA ASN A 210 -1.82 48.23 -61.14
C ASN A 210 -0.72 47.21 -61.50
N PHE A 211 0.07 46.74 -60.53
CA PHE A 211 1.16 45.80 -60.77
C PHE A 211 1.14 44.65 -59.76
N PRO A 212 1.57 43.44 -60.18
CA PRO A 212 1.65 42.29 -59.28
C PRO A 212 2.77 42.48 -58.26
N ARG A 213 2.57 41.95 -57.05
CA ARG A 213 3.52 42.04 -55.94
C ARG A 213 3.76 40.68 -55.32
N ARG A 214 4.96 40.47 -54.78
CA ARG A 214 5.37 39.22 -54.14
C ARG A 214 5.80 39.50 -52.71
N TYR A 215 5.19 38.80 -51.75
CA TYR A 215 5.48 38.95 -50.33
C TYR A 215 5.93 37.63 -49.71
N ARG A 216 6.99 37.69 -48.91
CA ARG A 216 7.38 36.63 -47.99
C ARG A 216 6.72 36.87 -46.64
N MET A 217 5.96 35.88 -46.17
CA MET A 217 5.24 35.96 -44.90
C MET A 217 6.11 35.49 -43.74
N SER A 218 6.07 36.24 -42.64
CA SER A 218 6.72 35.90 -41.38
C SER A 218 5.87 36.36 -40.21
N ALA A 219 6.13 35.81 -39.03
CA ALA A 219 5.54 36.27 -37.78
C ALA A 219 6.64 36.54 -36.76
N HIS A 220 6.37 37.47 -35.87
CA HIS A 220 7.19 37.77 -34.71
C HIS A 220 6.30 37.96 -33.49
N ASP A 221 6.65 37.31 -32.39
CA ASP A 221 6.08 37.59 -31.07
C ASP A 221 7.18 38.09 -30.12
N PRO A 222 6.88 39.04 -29.21
CA PRO A 222 7.89 39.64 -28.33
C PRO A 222 8.59 38.66 -27.38
N GLN A 223 8.01 37.47 -27.16
CA GLN A 223 8.52 36.45 -26.24
C GLN A 223 9.21 35.29 -26.98
N ASP A 224 9.17 35.28 -28.32
CA ASP A 224 9.68 34.22 -29.21
C ASP A 224 9.15 32.81 -28.85
N VAL A 225 7.90 32.74 -28.38
CA VAL A 225 7.26 31.48 -27.99
C VAL A 225 6.19 31.02 -28.97
N VAL A 226 5.60 31.91 -29.76
CA VAL A 226 4.50 31.59 -30.67
C VAL A 226 5.06 31.30 -32.06
N ARG A 227 4.77 30.10 -32.57
CA ARG A 227 5.17 29.69 -33.92
C ARG A 227 4.02 29.91 -34.88
N ALA A 228 4.28 30.59 -36.00
CA ALA A 228 3.32 30.71 -37.08
C ALA A 228 3.83 30.04 -38.35
N ARG A 229 2.97 29.27 -39.01
CA ARG A 229 3.24 28.61 -40.28
C ARG A 229 2.27 29.14 -41.33
N PHE A 230 2.83 29.71 -42.40
CA PHE A 230 2.09 30.28 -43.51
C PHE A 230 1.98 29.29 -44.66
N LEU A 231 0.78 29.17 -45.24
CA LEU A 231 0.47 28.26 -46.34
C LEU A 231 -0.24 29.06 -47.46
N PRO A 232 0.48 29.47 -48.52
CA PRO A 232 1.93 29.38 -48.74
C PRO A 232 2.75 30.49 -48.02
N PRO A 233 4.07 30.30 -47.80
CA PRO A 233 4.94 31.30 -47.17
C PRO A 233 5.40 32.43 -48.11
N LEU A 234 5.26 32.23 -49.42
CA LEU A 234 5.53 33.23 -50.45
C LEU A 234 4.25 33.40 -51.27
N VAL A 235 3.78 34.63 -51.40
CA VAL A 235 2.46 34.94 -51.95
C VAL A 235 2.61 35.94 -53.07
N ASP A 236 2.13 35.57 -54.25
CA ASP A 236 2.03 36.44 -55.41
C ASP A 236 0.61 37.04 -55.44
N VAL A 237 0.53 38.36 -55.28
CA VAL A 237 -0.72 39.11 -55.29
C VAL A 237 -0.84 39.82 -56.64
N PRO A 238 -1.79 39.44 -57.50
CA PRO A 238 -1.96 40.08 -58.80
C PRO A 238 -2.31 41.57 -58.68
N ALA A 239 -2.09 42.32 -59.76
CA ALA A 239 -2.58 43.69 -59.88
C ALA A 239 -4.11 43.73 -59.70
N GLY A 240 -4.62 44.68 -58.92
CA GLY A 240 -6.06 44.83 -58.72
C GLY A 240 -6.74 43.69 -57.97
N ALA A 241 -6.00 42.81 -57.29
CA ALA A 241 -6.53 41.62 -56.62
C ALA A 241 -6.17 41.57 -55.13
N ALA A 242 -6.82 40.66 -54.41
CA ALA A 242 -6.49 40.31 -53.04
C ALA A 242 -6.29 38.79 -52.92
N VAL A 243 -5.37 38.35 -52.06
CA VAL A 243 -5.07 36.93 -51.85
C VAL A 243 -5.11 36.61 -50.35
N ASP A 244 -5.79 35.51 -50.03
CA ASP A 244 -5.89 34.96 -48.68
C ASP A 244 -4.81 33.90 -48.45
N VAL A 245 -4.18 33.95 -47.27
CA VAL A 245 -3.11 33.04 -46.84
C VAL A 245 -3.55 32.37 -45.53
N SER A 246 -3.51 31.04 -45.47
CA SER A 246 -3.81 30.34 -44.23
C SER A 246 -2.60 30.39 -43.30
N VAL A 247 -2.82 30.75 -42.04
CA VAL A 247 -1.80 30.82 -41.01
C VAL A 247 -2.18 29.89 -39.86
N GLN A 248 -1.35 28.89 -39.62
CA GLN A 248 -1.44 28.00 -38.47
C GLN A 248 -0.55 28.57 -37.36
N VAL A 249 -1.12 28.79 -36.18
CA VAL A 249 -0.43 29.34 -35.02
C VAL A 249 -0.37 28.28 -33.93
N THR A 250 0.82 28.05 -33.38
CA THR A 250 1.05 27.13 -32.26
C THR A 250 1.73 27.88 -31.12
N SER A 251 1.22 27.76 -29.90
CA SER A 251 1.74 28.44 -28.71
C SER A 251 1.87 27.46 -27.55
N PRO A 252 2.92 27.52 -26.71
CA PRO A 252 3.07 26.64 -25.55
C PRO A 252 1.82 26.62 -24.66
N ALA A 253 1.51 25.45 -24.12
CA ALA A 253 0.38 25.27 -23.21
C ALA A 253 0.47 26.24 -22.02
N ALA A 254 -0.64 26.89 -21.70
CA ALA A 254 -0.76 27.72 -20.50
C ALA A 254 -0.84 26.82 -19.24
N ALA A 255 -0.50 27.37 -18.08
CA ALA A 255 -0.65 26.65 -16.81
C ALA A 255 -2.13 26.35 -16.56
N PRO A 256 -2.52 25.15 -16.06
CA PRO A 256 -3.91 24.81 -15.82
C PRO A 256 -4.66 25.85 -14.97
N GLY A 257 -5.88 26.20 -15.37
CA GLY A 257 -6.70 27.22 -14.71
C GLY A 257 -6.25 28.67 -14.94
N SER A 258 -5.29 28.90 -15.85
CA SER A 258 -4.81 30.25 -16.18
C SER A 258 -5.30 30.74 -17.54
N GLU A 259 -5.36 32.07 -17.67
CA GLU A 259 -5.59 32.78 -18.93
C GLU A 259 -4.32 33.55 -19.30
N VAL A 260 -3.79 33.31 -20.50
CA VAL A 260 -2.57 33.96 -21.00
C VAL A 260 -2.89 34.68 -22.31
N THR A 261 -2.52 35.96 -22.39
CA THR A 261 -2.71 36.78 -23.59
C THR A 261 -1.36 37.12 -24.22
N ARG A 262 -1.22 36.92 -25.53
CA ARG A 262 -0.02 37.26 -26.32
C ARG A 262 -0.37 38.06 -27.57
N GLN A 263 0.55 38.92 -28.00
CA GLN A 263 0.43 39.65 -29.26
C GLN A 263 1.43 39.09 -30.26
N VAL A 264 0.96 38.83 -31.49
CA VAL A 264 1.76 38.30 -32.59
C VAL A 264 1.66 39.28 -33.75
N THR A 265 2.79 39.79 -34.22
CA THR A 265 2.86 40.64 -35.41
C THR A 265 3.13 39.75 -36.62
N LEU A 266 2.22 39.77 -37.60
CA LEU A 266 2.35 39.10 -38.88
C LEU A 266 2.86 40.12 -39.90
N THR A 267 3.93 39.79 -40.60
CA THR A 267 4.61 40.68 -41.55
C THR A 267 4.64 40.04 -42.94
N GLY A 268 4.32 40.84 -43.96
CA GLY A 268 4.59 40.53 -45.36
C GLY A 268 5.75 41.39 -45.87
N ALA A 269 6.90 40.79 -46.12
CA ALA A 269 8.09 41.48 -46.63
C ALA A 269 8.17 41.36 -48.16
N GLY A 270 8.10 42.49 -48.86
CA GLY A 270 8.33 42.65 -50.29
C GLY A 270 9.78 43.06 -50.59
N VAL A 271 10.06 43.41 -51.84
CA VAL A 271 11.41 43.84 -52.28
C VAL A 271 11.79 45.20 -51.68
N ASP A 272 10.86 46.15 -51.68
CA ASP A 272 11.09 47.53 -51.24
C ASP A 272 10.07 48.01 -50.20
N GLU A 273 9.26 47.11 -49.66
CA GLU A 273 8.15 47.45 -48.76
C GLU A 273 7.88 46.35 -47.74
N HIS A 274 7.35 46.73 -46.58
CA HIS A 274 6.87 45.79 -45.57
C HIS A 274 5.48 46.22 -45.10
N VAL A 275 4.61 45.24 -44.88
CA VAL A 275 3.26 45.45 -44.34
C VAL A 275 3.04 44.56 -43.14
N GLU A 276 2.38 45.07 -42.11
CA GLU A 276 2.26 44.39 -40.82
C GLU A 276 0.83 44.44 -40.28
N VAL A 277 0.45 43.41 -39.54
CA VAL A 277 -0.80 43.35 -38.79
C VAL A 277 -0.58 42.60 -37.47
N THR A 278 -1.13 43.12 -36.38
CA THR A 278 -1.05 42.48 -35.07
C THR A 278 -2.31 41.67 -34.77
N VAL A 279 -2.13 40.44 -34.31
CA VAL A 279 -3.19 39.53 -33.85
C VAL A 279 -3.00 39.28 -32.36
N THR A 280 -4.12 39.21 -31.63
CA THR A 280 -4.11 38.84 -30.21
C THR A 280 -4.46 37.37 -30.04
N LEU A 281 -3.65 36.63 -29.31
CA LEU A 281 -3.88 35.23 -28.93
C LEU A 281 -4.28 35.19 -27.45
N VAL A 282 -5.44 34.63 -27.14
CA VAL A 282 -5.90 34.40 -25.76
C VAL A 282 -6.03 32.91 -25.54
N GLN A 283 -5.20 32.34 -24.64
CA GLN A 283 -5.27 30.94 -24.26
C GLN A 283 -5.94 30.82 -22.89
N ARG A 284 -6.99 30.00 -22.80
CA ARG A 284 -7.68 29.64 -21.56
C ARG A 284 -7.54 28.15 -21.33
N THR A 285 -7.16 27.78 -20.12
CA THR A 285 -7.10 26.38 -19.69
C THR A 285 -8.05 26.15 -18.53
N ALA A 286 -8.77 25.03 -18.57
CA ALA A 286 -9.61 24.60 -17.48
C ALA A 286 -8.78 24.39 -16.20
N ALA A 287 -9.40 24.63 -15.05
CA ALA A 287 -8.80 24.30 -13.77
C ALA A 287 -8.51 22.78 -13.72
N PRO A 288 -7.37 22.37 -13.13
CA PRO A 288 -7.07 20.96 -12.98
C PRO A 288 -8.20 20.29 -12.20
N PRO A 289 -8.65 19.09 -12.61
CA PRO A 289 -9.66 18.35 -11.85
C PRO A 289 -9.19 18.19 -10.40
N PRO A 290 -10.07 18.37 -9.40
CA PRO A 290 -9.69 18.19 -8.01
C PRO A 290 -9.12 16.78 -7.82
N ALA A 291 -7.89 16.69 -7.32
CA ALA A 291 -7.26 15.41 -7.03
C ALA A 291 -8.12 14.67 -6.00
N VAL A 292 -8.75 13.58 -6.43
CA VAL A 292 -9.47 12.69 -5.50
C VAL A 292 -8.40 11.94 -4.71
N PRO A 293 -8.33 12.10 -3.38
CA PRO A 293 -7.31 11.40 -2.59
C PRO A 293 -7.52 9.89 -2.72
N VAL A 294 -6.41 9.15 -2.78
CA VAL A 294 -6.43 7.68 -2.74
C VAL A 294 -7.16 7.20 -1.49
N ARG A 295 -7.94 6.12 -1.60
CA ARG A 295 -8.58 5.51 -0.43
C ARG A 295 -7.68 4.45 0.17
N LEU A 296 -7.60 4.38 1.49
CA LEU A 296 -6.81 3.39 2.21
C LEU A 296 -7.72 2.49 3.05
N ARG A 297 -7.47 1.18 3.04
CA ARG A 297 -8.14 0.23 3.96
C ARG A 297 -7.23 -0.93 4.34
N LEU A 298 -7.53 -1.57 5.47
CA LEU A 298 -6.79 -2.73 5.98
C LEU A 298 -7.61 -4.02 5.84
N GLU A 299 -6.96 -5.10 5.39
CA GLU A 299 -7.57 -6.42 5.23
C GLU A 299 -6.71 -7.51 5.89
N PRO A 300 -7.15 -8.08 7.03
CA PRO A 300 -8.23 -7.61 7.91
C PRO A 300 -7.83 -6.35 8.71
N SER A 301 -8.82 -5.55 9.13
CA SER A 301 -8.60 -4.39 10.02
C SER A 301 -8.52 -4.76 11.50
N HIS A 302 -8.96 -5.97 11.87
CA HIS A 302 -8.88 -6.50 13.22
C HIS A 302 -7.94 -7.72 13.26
N LEU A 303 -6.82 -7.59 13.95
CA LEU A 303 -5.76 -8.57 14.06
C LEU A 303 -5.75 -9.22 15.43
N ARG A 304 -5.49 -10.52 15.49
CA ARG A 304 -5.35 -11.28 16.73
C ARG A 304 -3.98 -11.94 16.79
N SER A 305 -3.22 -11.61 17.83
CA SER A 305 -1.90 -12.16 18.12
C SER A 305 -1.93 -12.91 19.44
N GLU A 306 -1.41 -14.13 19.45
CA GLU A 306 -1.15 -14.89 20.67
C GLU A 306 0.36 -14.87 20.95
N ASP A 307 0.72 -14.58 22.20
CA ASP A 307 2.10 -14.51 22.69
C ASP A 307 3.03 -13.59 21.88
N GLY A 308 2.49 -12.49 21.35
CA GLY A 308 3.26 -11.45 20.65
C GLY A 308 3.90 -11.92 19.34
N ARG A 309 3.32 -12.95 18.71
CA ARG A 309 3.67 -13.34 17.33
C ARG A 309 3.27 -12.25 16.35
N ALA A 310 4.08 -12.06 15.31
CA ALA A 310 3.73 -11.14 14.24
C ALA A 310 2.49 -11.65 13.49
N VAL A 311 1.55 -10.76 13.20
CA VAL A 311 0.31 -11.07 12.46
C VAL A 311 0.34 -10.33 11.13
N GLY A 312 0.11 -11.06 10.05
CA GLY A 312 0.05 -10.51 8.70
C GLY A 312 -1.30 -9.85 8.40
N PHE A 313 -1.27 -8.76 7.63
CA PHE A 313 -2.43 -8.09 7.06
C PHE A 313 -2.06 -7.44 5.74
N GLU A 314 -3.04 -7.01 4.96
CA GLU A 314 -2.83 -6.30 3.71
C GLU A 314 -3.29 -4.85 3.83
N VAL A 315 -2.45 -3.94 3.35
CA VAL A 315 -2.81 -2.53 3.14
C VAL A 315 -3.30 -2.40 1.70
N VAL A 316 -4.56 -2.06 1.51
CA VAL A 316 -5.15 -1.86 0.19
C VAL A 316 -5.20 -0.36 -0.10
N VAL A 317 -4.38 0.08 -1.06
CA VAL A 317 -4.38 1.45 -1.58
C VAL A 317 -5.22 1.48 -2.86
N ASP A 318 -6.33 2.18 -2.82
CA ASP A 318 -7.33 2.21 -3.89
C ASP A 318 -7.34 3.57 -4.60
N ASN A 319 -6.76 3.60 -5.80
CA ASN A 319 -6.75 4.74 -6.72
C ASN A 319 -7.74 4.54 -7.88
N ARG A 320 -8.81 3.73 -7.70
CA ARG A 320 -9.81 3.50 -8.76
C ARG A 320 -10.59 4.76 -9.15
N ALA A 321 -10.72 5.72 -8.23
CA ALA A 321 -11.38 7.00 -8.48
C ALA A 321 -10.42 8.08 -9.01
N GLY A 322 -9.10 7.84 -9.04
CA GLY A 322 -8.11 8.81 -9.52
C GLY A 322 -7.90 8.78 -11.02
N HIS A 323 -7.55 9.93 -11.59
CA HIS A 323 -7.29 10.12 -13.03
C HIS A 323 -5.80 10.05 -13.41
N ALA A 324 -4.91 10.05 -12.42
CA ALA A 324 -3.46 9.95 -12.61
C ALA A 324 -2.86 8.92 -11.64
N ALA A 325 -1.66 8.44 -11.94
CA ALA A 325 -0.92 7.58 -11.03
C ALA A 325 -0.56 8.37 -9.76
N ALA A 326 -0.75 7.75 -8.59
CA ALA A 326 -0.46 8.34 -7.30
C ALA A 326 0.79 7.70 -6.69
N ALA A 327 1.82 8.49 -6.42
CA ALA A 327 2.98 8.05 -5.66
C ALA A 327 2.71 8.25 -4.17
N VAL A 328 2.69 7.17 -3.39
CA VAL A 328 2.35 7.21 -1.96
C VAL A 328 3.43 6.55 -1.13
N ALA A 329 3.76 7.17 0.00
CA ALA A 329 4.53 6.57 1.07
C ALA A 329 3.59 5.95 2.10
N LEU A 330 3.84 4.71 2.49
CA LEU A 330 3.10 3.98 3.51
C LEU A 330 3.89 3.92 4.81
N ALA A 331 3.22 4.19 5.93
CA ALA A 331 3.81 4.01 7.26
C ALA A 331 2.77 3.53 8.27
N GLY A 332 3.16 2.65 9.18
CA GLY A 332 2.38 2.34 10.37
C GLY A 332 2.65 3.37 11.47
N ARG A 333 1.60 3.89 12.10
CA ARG A 333 1.68 4.77 13.28
C ARG A 333 0.93 4.14 14.45
N ASP A 334 1.59 4.12 15.61
CA ASP A 334 0.98 3.81 16.89
C ASP A 334 1.38 4.92 17.88
N PRO A 335 0.44 5.76 18.35
CA PRO A 335 0.72 6.82 19.31
C PRO A 335 1.35 6.34 20.62
N ALA A 336 1.10 5.08 21.00
CA ALA A 336 1.65 4.51 22.23
C ALA A 336 3.01 3.82 22.02
N HIS A 337 3.49 3.71 20.78
CA HIS A 337 4.74 3.02 20.41
C HIS A 337 4.86 1.58 20.94
N ARG A 338 3.74 0.86 21.02
CA ARG A 338 3.65 -0.54 21.47
C ARG A 338 3.56 -1.54 20.33
N VAL A 339 3.17 -1.09 19.14
CA VAL A 339 3.08 -1.89 17.91
C VAL A 339 4.22 -1.52 16.96
N ALA A 340 4.98 -2.52 16.54
CA ALA A 340 5.98 -2.44 15.49
C ALA A 340 5.38 -2.95 14.17
N PHE A 341 5.66 -2.24 13.09
CA PHE A 341 5.15 -2.55 11.75
C PHE A 341 6.29 -2.94 10.82
N THR A 342 6.02 -3.86 9.90
CA THR A 342 6.92 -4.18 8.79
C THR A 342 6.08 -4.27 7.53
N LEU A 343 6.25 -3.32 6.62
CA LEU A 343 5.59 -3.29 5.33
C LEU A 343 6.54 -3.89 4.28
N ALA A 344 5.99 -4.63 3.31
CA ALA A 344 6.79 -5.15 2.20
C ALA A 344 7.38 -4.02 1.34
N GLU A 345 6.61 -2.94 1.17
CA GLU A 345 7.00 -1.73 0.46
C GLU A 345 6.52 -0.52 1.25
N ASP A 346 7.39 0.48 1.44
CA ASP A 346 7.09 1.74 2.13
C ASP A 346 6.83 2.90 1.15
N ARG A 347 7.09 2.70 -0.15
CA ARG A 347 6.78 3.62 -1.24
C ARG A 347 6.29 2.84 -2.45
N LEU A 348 5.13 3.21 -2.98
CA LEU A 348 4.60 2.61 -4.21
C LEU A 348 3.92 3.64 -5.11
N VAL A 349 3.83 3.30 -6.40
CA VAL A 349 3.06 4.05 -7.38
C VAL A 349 1.80 3.26 -7.71
N VAL A 350 0.63 3.83 -7.42
CA VAL A 350 -0.68 3.22 -7.71
C VAL A 350 -1.22 3.82 -9.01
N PRO A 351 -1.32 3.05 -10.11
CA PRO A 351 -1.87 3.54 -11.37
C PRO A 351 -3.31 4.06 -11.22
N ALA A 352 -3.68 5.03 -12.07
CA ALA A 352 -5.07 5.48 -12.17
C ALA A 352 -6.01 4.30 -12.46
N GLY A 353 -7.18 4.27 -11.83
CA GLY A 353 -8.17 3.21 -12.06
C GLY A 353 -7.83 1.85 -11.43
N ARG A 354 -6.80 1.76 -10.58
CA ARG A 354 -6.34 0.49 -9.97
C ARG A 354 -6.28 0.56 -8.44
N ALA A 355 -6.27 -0.62 -7.82
CA ALA A 355 -5.97 -0.79 -6.41
C ALA A 355 -4.77 -1.74 -6.27
N VAL A 356 -3.87 -1.45 -5.33
CA VAL A 356 -2.67 -2.24 -5.04
C VAL A 356 -2.76 -2.75 -3.60
N ARG A 357 -2.33 -3.99 -3.37
CA ARG A 357 -2.30 -4.65 -2.06
C ARG A 357 -0.84 -4.76 -1.63
N VAL A 358 -0.53 -4.23 -0.45
CA VAL A 358 0.81 -4.29 0.13
C VAL A 358 0.77 -5.17 1.37
N PRO A 359 1.48 -6.32 1.38
CA PRO A 359 1.60 -7.15 2.57
C PRO A 359 2.30 -6.39 3.70
N ALA A 360 1.77 -6.51 4.91
CA ALA A 360 2.31 -5.90 6.11
C ALA A 360 2.19 -6.84 7.31
N HIS A 361 3.03 -6.63 8.31
CA HIS A 361 3.00 -7.37 9.56
C HIS A 361 2.98 -6.40 10.73
N ALA A 362 2.15 -6.71 11.72
CA ALA A 362 2.11 -6.00 13.01
C ALA A 362 2.58 -6.95 14.11
N ARG A 363 3.40 -6.43 15.03
CA ARG A 363 3.88 -7.15 16.20
C ARG A 363 3.86 -6.22 17.41
N ALA A 364 3.48 -6.73 18.57
CA ALA A 364 3.49 -5.97 19.82
C ALA A 364 4.17 -6.77 20.94
N GLN A 365 4.46 -6.08 22.05
CA GLN A 365 4.97 -6.72 23.25
C GLN A 365 3.90 -7.62 23.88
N VAL A 366 4.31 -8.76 24.41
CA VAL A 366 3.42 -9.70 25.10
C VAL A 366 2.88 -9.06 26.39
N PRO A 367 1.55 -9.01 26.60
CA PRO A 367 0.97 -8.50 27.84
C PRO A 367 1.21 -9.47 29.02
N PRO A 368 0.88 -9.08 30.27
CA PRO A 368 0.94 -10.00 31.41
C PRO A 368 0.18 -11.31 31.16
N ALA A 369 0.70 -12.41 31.69
CA ALA A 369 0.15 -13.75 31.47
C ALA A 369 -1.35 -13.83 31.83
N GLY A 370 -2.15 -14.45 30.96
CA GLY A 370 -3.60 -14.60 31.14
C GLY A 370 -4.42 -13.33 30.86
N THR A 371 -3.79 -12.23 30.41
CA THR A 371 -4.49 -11.01 30.03
C THR A 371 -4.55 -10.83 28.52
N THR A 372 -5.54 -10.07 28.07
CA THR A 372 -5.68 -9.63 26.68
C THR A 372 -5.65 -8.11 26.64
N GLN A 373 -4.90 -7.56 25.68
CA GLN A 373 -4.76 -6.12 25.49
C GLN A 373 -5.14 -5.76 24.05
N SER A 374 -5.96 -4.72 23.90
CA SER A 374 -6.33 -4.17 22.59
C SER A 374 -5.49 -2.93 22.29
N LEU A 375 -4.80 -2.93 21.16
CA LEU A 375 -3.88 -1.87 20.72
C LEU A 375 -4.38 -1.28 19.40
N PRO A 376 -5.02 -0.09 19.41
CA PRO A 376 -5.39 0.59 18.18
C PRO A 376 -4.13 1.07 17.45
N PHE A 377 -4.15 1.01 16.13
CA PHE A 377 -3.10 1.55 15.28
C PHE A 377 -3.69 2.16 14.02
N VAL A 378 -2.89 2.93 13.29
CA VAL A 378 -3.28 3.46 11.97
C VAL A 378 -2.18 3.18 10.97
N VAL A 379 -2.54 2.84 9.74
CA VAL A 379 -1.62 2.93 8.60
C VAL A 379 -1.95 4.22 7.88
N VAL A 380 -0.92 4.99 7.56
CA VAL A 380 -1.04 6.23 6.80
C VAL A 380 -0.46 6.04 5.41
N ALA A 381 -1.14 6.58 4.41
CA ALA A 381 -0.66 6.72 3.05
C ALA A 381 -0.62 8.21 2.72
N GLY A 382 0.53 8.73 2.28
CA GLY A 382 0.64 10.14 1.93
C GLY A 382 1.65 10.42 0.84
N ASP A 383 1.44 11.53 0.13
CA ASP A 383 2.34 12.07 -0.90
C ASP A 383 3.20 13.23 -0.37
N GLY A 384 3.09 13.53 0.93
CA GLY A 384 3.74 14.65 1.62
C GLY A 384 2.72 15.64 2.17
N PRO A 385 2.04 16.44 1.31
CA PRO A 385 1.04 17.41 1.76
C PRO A 385 -0.30 16.79 2.14
N THR A 386 -0.65 15.62 1.60
CA THR A 386 -1.90 14.92 1.93
C THR A 386 -1.63 13.58 2.60
N GLU A 387 -2.35 13.28 3.66
CA GLU A 387 -2.32 11.99 4.36
C GLU A 387 -3.72 11.40 4.45
N VAL A 388 -3.83 10.10 4.19
CA VAL A 388 -5.05 9.31 4.33
C VAL A 388 -4.76 8.19 5.31
N GLU A 389 -5.64 8.01 6.29
CA GLU A 389 -5.45 7.05 7.37
C GLU A 389 -6.41 5.86 7.24
N ALA A 390 -5.93 4.67 7.57
CA ALA A 390 -6.73 3.47 7.72
C ALA A 390 -6.53 2.90 9.14
N PRO A 391 -7.55 2.98 10.01
CA PRO A 391 -7.46 2.48 11.37
C PRO A 391 -7.53 0.95 11.41
N GLY A 392 -6.74 0.37 12.31
CA GLY A 392 -6.72 -1.04 12.64
C GLY A 392 -6.69 -1.26 14.15
N LEU A 393 -7.00 -2.49 14.56
CA LEU A 393 -6.96 -2.92 15.95
C LEU A 393 -6.16 -4.22 16.06
N LEU A 394 -5.18 -4.25 16.97
CA LEU A 394 -4.43 -5.46 17.29
C LEU A 394 -4.79 -5.93 18.70
N GLU A 395 -5.50 -7.05 18.80
CA GLU A 395 -5.71 -7.78 20.05
C GLU A 395 -4.52 -8.71 20.30
N VAL A 396 -3.83 -8.52 21.43
CA VAL A 396 -2.73 -9.38 21.86
C VAL A 396 -3.15 -10.10 23.12
N SER A 397 -3.16 -11.43 23.10
CA SER A 397 -3.42 -12.27 24.26
C SER A 397 -2.16 -13.00 24.69
N ALA A 398 -1.92 -13.08 25.99
CA ALA A 398 -0.87 -13.92 26.57
C ALA A 398 -1.50 -15.14 27.24
N ARG A 399 -0.96 -16.32 26.98
CA ARG A 399 -1.40 -17.53 27.69
C ARG A 399 -1.22 -17.38 29.21
N PRO A 400 -2.08 -17.99 30.05
CA PRO A 400 -1.90 -17.99 31.50
C PRO A 400 -0.54 -18.60 31.88
N ALA A 401 0.06 -18.12 32.97
CA ALA A 401 1.31 -18.70 33.46
C ALA A 401 1.09 -20.19 33.77
N PRO A 402 2.00 -21.12 33.40
CA PRO A 402 1.77 -22.56 33.54
C PRO A 402 1.37 -22.96 34.97
N ILE A 403 1.98 -22.32 35.98
CA ILE A 403 1.74 -22.59 37.40
C ILE A 403 0.30 -22.24 37.84
N SER A 404 -0.34 -21.26 37.21
CA SER A 404 -1.72 -20.85 37.54
C SER A 404 -2.75 -21.95 37.25
N THR A 405 -2.43 -22.87 36.33
CA THR A 405 -3.27 -24.03 35.99
C THR A 405 -2.85 -25.32 36.70
N ALA A 406 -1.72 -25.28 37.41
CA ALA A 406 -1.12 -26.45 38.03
C ALA A 406 -1.88 -26.87 39.31
N ARG A 407 -1.84 -28.16 39.61
CA ARG A 407 -2.32 -28.70 40.89
C ARG A 407 -1.18 -29.37 41.63
N LEU A 408 -1.19 -29.22 42.95
CA LEU A 408 -0.20 -29.82 43.84
C LEU A 408 -0.93 -30.71 44.85
N TRP A 409 -0.47 -31.94 45.03
CA TRP A 409 -0.94 -32.80 46.13
C TRP A 409 0.17 -33.67 46.69
N VAL A 410 -0.05 -34.20 47.89
CA VAL A 410 0.91 -35.04 48.60
C VAL A 410 0.29 -36.40 48.88
N GLU A 411 1.07 -37.45 48.67
CA GLU A 411 0.68 -38.84 48.85
C GLU A 411 1.66 -39.57 49.79
N PRO A 412 1.18 -40.19 50.89
CA PRO A 412 -0.18 -40.08 51.42
C PRO A 412 -0.46 -38.70 52.02
N ALA A 413 -1.71 -38.25 52.06
CA ALA A 413 -2.06 -36.97 52.71
C ALA A 413 -1.83 -37.00 54.24
N THR A 414 -1.91 -38.18 54.86
CA THR A 414 -1.58 -38.41 56.27
C THR A 414 -0.68 -39.63 56.38
N LEU A 415 0.51 -39.46 56.96
CA LEU A 415 1.46 -40.54 57.21
C LEU A 415 1.55 -40.82 58.71
N VAL A 416 1.23 -42.06 59.11
CA VAL A 416 1.41 -42.53 60.49
C VAL A 416 2.69 -43.35 60.57
N THR A 417 3.61 -42.98 61.46
CA THR A 417 4.90 -43.67 61.62
C THR A 417 5.34 -43.75 63.09
N GLN A 418 6.13 -44.76 63.42
CA GLN A 418 6.82 -44.85 64.72
C GLN A 418 8.27 -44.33 64.64
N ARG A 419 8.73 -44.01 63.42
CA ARG A 419 10.10 -43.57 63.16
C ARG A 419 10.21 -42.05 63.26
N ARG A 420 11.45 -41.59 63.43
CA ARG A 420 11.81 -40.16 63.37
C ARG A 420 11.59 -39.56 61.96
N GLN A 421 11.63 -40.42 60.94
CA GLN A 421 11.55 -40.03 59.54
C GLN A 421 10.24 -40.51 58.90
N GLY A 422 9.70 -39.67 58.02
CA GLY A 422 8.58 -39.97 57.12
C GLY A 422 8.93 -39.63 55.68
N THR A 423 8.31 -40.33 54.73
CA THR A 423 8.49 -40.07 53.30
C THR A 423 7.15 -39.91 52.63
N PHE A 424 7.02 -38.84 51.86
CA PHE A 424 5.86 -38.51 51.03
C PHE A 424 6.28 -38.40 49.57
N LEU A 425 5.33 -38.59 48.66
CA LEU A 425 5.45 -38.24 47.27
C LEU A 425 4.64 -36.96 47.03
N VAL A 426 5.26 -35.97 46.41
CA VAL A 426 4.62 -34.72 46.03
C VAL A 426 4.43 -34.74 44.53
N HIS A 427 3.19 -34.58 44.10
CA HIS A 427 2.82 -34.62 42.70
C HIS A 427 2.50 -33.21 42.22
N VAL A 428 3.17 -32.79 41.16
CA VAL A 428 2.99 -31.51 40.48
C VAL A 428 2.32 -31.81 39.14
N ASP A 429 1.05 -31.46 39.01
CA ASP A 429 0.21 -31.77 37.86
C ASP A 429 0.11 -30.59 36.90
N ASN A 430 0.69 -30.77 35.71
CA ASN A 430 0.65 -29.85 34.59
C ASN A 430 -0.23 -30.37 33.45
N ARG A 431 -1.22 -31.24 33.73
CA ARG A 431 -2.11 -31.81 32.69
C ARG A 431 -3.00 -30.78 32.01
N ARG A 432 -3.25 -29.65 32.67
CA ARG A 432 -4.06 -28.53 32.14
C ARG A 432 -3.22 -27.42 31.52
N GLY A 433 -1.89 -27.44 31.68
CA GLY A 433 -1.00 -26.43 31.15
C GLY A 433 -0.57 -26.74 29.71
N GLY A 434 -0.44 -25.69 28.90
CA GLY A 434 0.02 -25.78 27.51
C GLY A 434 1.53 -25.72 27.33
N ASP A 435 2.29 -25.33 28.36
CA ASP A 435 3.75 -25.18 28.32
C ASP A 435 4.42 -25.97 29.46
N PRO A 436 5.73 -26.30 29.35
CA PRO A 436 6.47 -26.95 30.43
C PRO A 436 6.47 -26.11 31.71
N LEU A 437 6.14 -26.75 32.83
CA LEU A 437 6.09 -26.14 34.15
C LEU A 437 7.39 -26.40 34.90
N GLN A 438 8.20 -25.37 35.10
CA GLN A 438 9.39 -25.43 35.94
C GLN A 438 9.05 -24.92 37.34
N VAL A 439 9.11 -25.80 38.35
CA VAL A 439 8.85 -25.42 39.74
C VAL A 439 9.98 -25.82 40.66
N ARG A 440 10.20 -24.97 41.66
CA ARG A 440 11.01 -25.25 42.84
C ARG A 440 10.08 -25.58 44.00
N LEU A 441 10.37 -26.67 44.69
CA LEU A 441 9.58 -27.16 45.81
C LEU A 441 10.19 -26.67 47.12
N ALA A 442 9.32 -26.20 48.00
CA ALA A 442 9.65 -25.79 49.35
C ALA A 442 8.59 -26.34 50.32
N GLY A 443 8.94 -26.42 51.59
CA GLY A 443 7.98 -26.82 52.59
C GLY A 443 8.42 -26.40 53.98
N SER A 444 7.43 -26.25 54.85
CA SER A 444 7.57 -25.92 56.26
C SER A 444 6.62 -26.77 57.09
N ASP A 445 6.94 -26.96 58.37
CA ASP A 445 5.95 -27.43 59.34
C ASP A 445 5.40 -26.27 60.16
N GLU A 446 4.24 -26.47 60.75
CA GLU A 446 3.51 -25.45 61.53
C GLU A 446 4.31 -24.86 62.71
N LEU A 447 5.32 -25.58 63.23
CA LEU A 447 6.17 -25.14 64.34
C LEU A 447 7.63 -24.87 63.92
N GLY A 448 7.99 -25.04 62.64
CA GLY A 448 9.35 -24.89 62.11
C GLY A 448 10.41 -25.82 62.73
N ARG A 449 10.00 -26.98 63.29
CA ARG A 449 10.90 -27.92 63.99
C ARG A 449 11.31 -29.15 63.17
N ALA A 450 10.53 -29.50 62.14
CA ALA A 450 10.82 -30.60 61.23
C ALA A 450 11.70 -30.13 60.09
N ARG A 451 12.65 -30.97 59.68
CA ARG A 451 13.47 -30.73 58.49
C ARG A 451 12.82 -31.40 57.30
N LEU A 452 12.41 -30.61 56.31
CA LEU A 452 11.82 -31.09 55.05
C LEU A 452 12.88 -31.05 53.95
N ARG A 453 13.03 -32.13 53.19
CA ARG A 453 13.96 -32.23 52.07
C ARG A 453 13.28 -32.83 50.85
N PHE A 454 13.28 -32.09 49.75
CA PHE A 454 12.78 -32.54 48.45
C PHE A 454 13.92 -33.13 47.62
N THR A 455 13.66 -34.20 46.87
CA THR A 455 14.65 -34.83 45.99
C THR A 455 13.97 -35.27 44.68
N PRO A 456 14.21 -34.56 43.56
CA PRO A 456 14.95 -33.29 43.43
C PRO A 456 14.20 -32.09 44.06
N ALA A 457 14.88 -30.96 44.32
CA ALA A 457 14.25 -29.75 44.87
C ALA A 457 13.59 -28.85 43.81
N ALA A 458 13.89 -29.09 42.53
CA ALA A 458 13.23 -28.46 41.40
C ALA A 458 12.92 -29.53 40.36
N VAL A 459 11.81 -29.37 39.66
CA VAL A 459 11.35 -30.31 38.63
C VAL A 459 10.77 -29.52 37.45
N VAL A 460 11.03 -30.00 36.24
CA VAL A 460 10.38 -29.52 35.01
C VAL A 460 9.35 -30.56 34.60
N VAL A 461 8.09 -30.17 34.55
CA VAL A 461 6.96 -31.04 34.20
C VAL A 461 6.46 -30.65 32.81
N PRO A 462 6.62 -31.52 31.79
CA PRO A 462 6.10 -31.25 30.44
C PRO A 462 4.60 -30.95 30.44
N PRO A 463 4.08 -30.23 29.43
CA PRO A 463 2.64 -30.01 29.29
C PRO A 463 1.91 -31.36 29.17
N GLY A 464 0.75 -31.49 29.81
CA GLY A 464 -0.02 -32.73 29.79
C GLY A 464 0.47 -33.82 30.75
N GLN A 465 1.49 -33.57 31.57
CA GLN A 465 2.10 -34.59 32.46
C GLN A 465 2.02 -34.24 33.94
N VAL A 466 2.37 -35.21 34.79
CA VAL A 466 2.51 -35.07 36.25
C VAL A 466 3.95 -35.39 36.63
N GLY A 467 4.61 -34.48 37.33
CA GLY A 467 5.93 -34.70 37.92
C GLY A 467 5.82 -35.20 39.36
N THR A 468 6.62 -36.18 39.73
CA THR A 468 6.64 -36.72 41.10
C THR A 468 7.99 -36.43 41.77
N VAL A 469 7.93 -35.92 43.00
CA VAL A 469 9.11 -35.58 43.80
C VAL A 469 9.01 -36.21 45.18
N ARG A 470 10.11 -36.78 45.69
CA ARG A 470 10.13 -37.34 47.03
C ARG A 470 10.35 -36.25 48.09
N LEU A 471 9.47 -36.18 49.07
CA LEU A 471 9.61 -35.36 50.27
C LEU A 471 9.99 -36.24 51.46
N ALA A 472 11.19 -36.04 51.99
CA ALA A 472 11.63 -36.66 53.24
C ALA A 472 11.44 -35.66 54.40
N VAL A 473 10.81 -36.12 55.47
CA VAL A 473 10.54 -35.32 56.67
C VAL A 473 11.26 -35.96 57.85
N ASP A 474 12.10 -35.17 58.52
CA ASP A 474 12.78 -35.57 59.74
C ASP A 474 12.28 -34.74 60.93
N ALA A 475 11.59 -35.38 61.87
CA ALA A 475 10.96 -34.73 63.01
C ALA A 475 11.31 -35.46 64.32
N ALA A 476 11.57 -34.70 65.38
CA ALA A 476 11.89 -35.26 66.71
C ALA A 476 10.80 -36.22 67.19
N ARG A 477 11.21 -37.38 67.75
CA ARG A 477 10.27 -38.41 68.20
C ARG A 477 9.38 -37.90 69.32
N SER A 478 8.13 -38.34 69.32
CA SER A 478 7.20 -38.15 70.43
C SER A 478 7.74 -38.79 71.71
N PRO A 479 7.45 -38.21 72.90
CA PRO A 479 7.70 -38.88 74.18
C PRO A 479 7.13 -40.30 74.20
N ALA A 480 7.69 -41.19 75.03
CA ALA A 480 7.23 -42.57 75.13
C ALA A 480 5.73 -42.64 75.48
N GLY A 481 4.94 -43.37 74.69
CA GLY A 481 3.48 -43.46 74.85
C GLY A 481 2.69 -42.27 74.27
N GLY A 482 3.36 -41.25 73.74
CA GLY A 482 2.72 -40.08 73.14
C GLY A 482 2.50 -40.22 71.63
N SER A 483 1.45 -39.55 71.14
CA SER A 483 1.24 -39.24 69.73
C SER A 483 1.49 -37.75 69.48
N SER A 484 2.25 -37.41 68.44
CA SER A 484 2.42 -36.04 67.96
C SER A 484 1.98 -35.99 66.51
N SER A 485 1.02 -35.13 66.19
CA SER A 485 0.61 -34.84 64.81
C SER A 485 1.16 -33.49 64.41
N ARG A 486 1.71 -33.39 63.20
CA ARG A 486 2.27 -32.15 62.65
C ARG A 486 1.70 -31.87 61.27
N ARG A 487 1.24 -30.65 61.03
CA ARG A 487 0.87 -30.20 59.68
C ARG A 487 2.11 -29.71 58.92
N LEU A 488 2.23 -30.16 57.69
CA LEU A 488 3.28 -29.84 56.74
C LEU A 488 2.65 -29.03 55.61
N ARG A 489 3.16 -27.83 55.36
CA ARG A 489 2.79 -27.01 54.21
C ARG A 489 3.82 -27.23 53.11
N VAL A 490 3.38 -27.65 51.94
CA VAL A 490 4.22 -27.91 50.77
C VAL A 490 3.82 -26.93 49.67
N ALA A 491 4.80 -26.23 49.11
CA ALA A 491 4.60 -25.24 48.06
C ALA A 491 5.47 -25.57 46.84
N ALA A 492 4.91 -25.39 45.65
CA ALA A 492 5.63 -25.39 44.38
C ALA A 492 5.59 -23.96 43.82
N THR A 493 6.74 -23.37 43.51
CA THR A 493 6.84 -22.00 42.97
C THR A 493 7.66 -21.97 41.69
N ASP A 494 7.24 -21.16 40.72
CA ASP A 494 8.01 -20.84 39.51
C ASP A 494 8.89 -19.59 39.68
N GLY A 495 8.92 -19.02 40.89
CA GLY A 495 9.61 -17.78 41.23
C GLY A 495 8.72 -16.52 41.22
N ARG A 496 7.51 -16.60 40.66
CA ARG A 496 6.53 -15.50 40.62
C ARG A 496 5.26 -15.84 41.39
N GLU A 497 4.72 -17.03 41.17
CA GLU A 497 3.53 -17.54 41.85
C GLU A 497 3.87 -18.82 42.62
N ALA A 498 2.96 -19.26 43.48
CA ALA A 498 3.09 -20.51 44.22
C ALA A 498 1.75 -21.22 44.37
N VAL A 499 1.75 -22.54 44.20
CA VAL A 499 0.62 -23.41 44.53
C VAL A 499 1.00 -24.20 45.78
N GLU A 500 0.06 -24.33 46.72
CA GLU A 500 0.30 -24.93 48.03
C GLU A 500 -0.66 -26.07 48.33
N THR A 501 -0.21 -27.00 49.17
CA THR A 501 -1.01 -28.11 49.70
C THR A 501 -0.52 -28.46 51.11
N GLU A 502 -1.36 -29.16 51.86
CA GLU A 502 -1.03 -29.64 53.20
C GLU A 502 -0.87 -31.17 53.23
N ALA A 503 -0.04 -31.65 54.16
CA ALA A 503 0.08 -33.04 54.53
C ALA A 503 0.26 -33.16 56.05
N VAL A 504 -0.06 -34.32 56.62
CA VAL A 504 0.02 -34.55 58.07
C VAL A 504 0.98 -35.69 58.38
N LEU A 505 1.93 -35.45 59.28
CA LEU A 505 2.80 -36.48 59.85
C LEU A 505 2.37 -36.78 61.27
N SER A 506 1.88 -37.99 61.52
CA SER A 506 1.54 -38.48 62.85
C SER A 506 2.58 -39.48 63.36
N GLN A 507 3.22 -39.16 64.48
CA GLN A 507 4.24 -39.97 65.12
C GLN A 507 3.74 -40.57 66.43
N SER A 508 3.67 -41.90 66.49
CA SER A 508 3.30 -42.65 67.69
C SER A 508 4.51 -43.42 68.24
N THR A 509 4.86 -43.22 69.52
CA THR A 509 5.91 -44.02 70.16
C THR A 509 5.28 -45.12 71.01
N PRO A 510 5.59 -46.41 70.79
CA PRO A 510 5.01 -47.49 71.59
C PRO A 510 5.44 -47.37 73.06
N ASP A 511 4.49 -47.47 73.98
CA ASP A 511 4.80 -47.53 75.41
C ASP A 511 5.22 -48.95 75.81
N ARG A 512 6.51 -49.15 76.10
CA ARG A 512 7.04 -50.43 76.59
C ARG A 512 6.92 -50.61 78.11
N ARG A 513 6.55 -49.55 78.85
CA ARG A 513 6.40 -49.59 80.32
C ARG A 513 5.43 -50.68 80.81
N PRO A 514 4.25 -50.92 80.20
CA PRO A 514 3.36 -51.98 80.66
C PRO A 514 3.97 -53.38 80.50
N VAL A 515 4.79 -53.60 79.47
CA VAL A 515 5.49 -54.87 79.26
C VAL A 515 6.58 -55.07 80.31
N VAL A 516 7.44 -54.06 80.53
CA VAL A 516 8.49 -54.11 81.55
C VAL A 516 7.89 -54.27 82.95
N LYS A 517 6.79 -53.56 83.27
CA LYS A 517 6.03 -53.73 84.52
C LYS A 517 5.66 -55.19 84.75
N ARG A 518 5.00 -55.83 83.77
CA ARG A 518 4.50 -57.21 83.92
C ARG A 518 5.65 -58.19 84.19
N TRP A 519 6.75 -58.08 83.44
CA TRP A 519 7.91 -58.95 83.61
C TRP A 519 8.62 -58.75 84.94
N SER A 520 8.85 -57.51 85.38
CA SER A 520 9.53 -57.24 86.67
C SER A 520 8.73 -57.78 87.86
N VAL A 521 7.41 -57.67 87.85
CA VAL A 521 6.54 -58.18 88.93
C VAL A 521 6.47 -59.70 88.91
N TRP A 522 6.32 -60.32 87.73
CA TRP A 522 6.33 -61.78 87.59
C TRP A 522 7.63 -62.39 88.09
N LEU A 523 8.76 -61.88 87.60
CA LEU A 523 10.09 -62.35 88.02
C LEU A 523 10.32 -62.11 89.51
N GLY A 524 9.90 -60.95 90.03
CA GLY A 524 10.00 -60.63 91.45
C GLY A 524 9.22 -61.60 92.35
N ALA A 525 7.99 -61.95 91.96
CA ALA A 525 7.15 -62.86 92.72
C ALA A 525 7.71 -64.28 92.72
N VAL A 526 8.17 -64.76 91.56
CA VAL A 526 8.79 -66.09 91.43
C VAL A 526 10.04 -66.19 92.30
N LEU A 527 10.91 -65.19 92.29
CA LEU A 527 12.12 -65.17 93.13
C LEU A 527 11.77 -65.13 94.63
N ALA A 528 10.76 -64.36 95.03
CA ALA A 528 10.29 -64.33 96.41
C ALA A 528 9.72 -65.69 96.86
N CYS A 529 8.92 -66.35 96.03
CA CYS A 529 8.40 -67.70 96.31
C CYS A 529 9.52 -68.72 96.41
N LEU A 530 10.48 -68.72 95.48
CA LEU A 530 11.64 -69.62 95.52
C LEU A 530 12.50 -69.37 96.76
N GLY A 531 12.68 -68.10 97.16
CA GLY A 531 13.38 -67.72 98.38
C GLY A 531 12.69 -68.23 99.64
N ALA A 532 11.36 -68.08 99.72
CA ALA A 532 10.56 -68.54 100.86
C ALA A 532 10.49 -70.07 100.98
N LEU A 533 10.48 -70.79 99.86
CA LEU A 533 10.41 -72.25 99.84
C LEU A 533 11.77 -72.93 100.04
N ARG A 534 12.88 -72.20 99.85
CA ARG A 534 14.23 -72.77 99.88
C ARG A 534 14.61 -73.51 101.18
N PRO A 535 14.26 -73.03 102.39
CA PRO A 535 14.52 -73.77 103.63
C PRO A 535 13.77 -75.11 103.73
N TRP A 536 12.71 -75.28 102.93
CA TRP A 536 11.82 -76.44 102.92
C TRP A 536 12.16 -77.45 101.81
N LEU A 537 13.00 -77.05 100.85
CA LEU A 537 13.42 -77.92 99.76
C LEU A 537 14.38 -78.99 100.29
N GLY A 538 13.85 -80.16 100.60
CA GLY A 538 14.61 -81.33 101.07
C GLY A 538 14.24 -81.83 102.46
N THR A 539 13.33 -81.14 103.17
CA THR A 539 12.81 -81.60 104.47
C THR A 539 11.45 -82.25 104.29
N VAL A 540 11.32 -83.53 104.68
CA VAL A 540 10.02 -84.19 104.79
C VAL A 540 9.39 -83.72 106.09
N VAL A 541 8.39 -82.86 106.01
CA VAL A 541 7.71 -82.32 107.18
C VAL A 541 6.67 -83.34 107.64
N ASP A 542 6.93 -83.95 108.81
CA ASP A 542 5.95 -84.79 109.50
C ASP A 542 4.88 -83.89 110.14
N PRO A 543 3.58 -84.05 109.80
CA PRO A 543 2.51 -83.22 110.36
C PRO A 543 2.42 -83.31 111.90
N GLU A 544 2.79 -84.43 112.52
CA GLU A 544 2.81 -84.54 113.98
C GLU A 544 3.96 -83.70 114.60
N ALA A 545 5.09 -83.60 113.90
CA ALA A 545 6.21 -82.77 114.34
C ALA A 545 5.88 -81.28 114.31
N VAL A 546 5.03 -80.81 113.38
CA VAL A 546 4.62 -79.40 113.31
C VAL A 546 3.76 -79.00 114.51
N VAL A 547 2.83 -79.86 114.93
CA VAL A 547 1.98 -79.60 116.11
C VAL A 547 2.81 -79.60 117.39
N ARG A 548 3.76 -80.55 117.51
CA ARG A 548 4.67 -80.62 118.65
C ARG A 548 5.56 -79.39 118.75
N VAL A 549 6.21 -78.99 117.65
CA VAL A 549 7.05 -77.78 117.58
C VAL A 549 6.22 -76.52 117.86
N GLY A 550 4.95 -76.47 117.46
CA GLY A 550 4.04 -75.39 117.85
C GLY A 550 3.82 -75.30 119.36
N SER A 551 3.59 -76.43 120.04
CA SER A 551 3.41 -76.47 121.49
C SER A 551 4.71 -76.18 122.27
N GLU A 552 5.86 -76.63 121.78
CA GLU A 552 7.19 -76.37 122.35
C GLU A 552 7.60 -74.89 122.21
N ALA A 553 7.22 -74.25 121.11
CA ALA A 553 7.44 -72.82 120.91
C ALA A 553 6.64 -71.97 121.94
N VAL A 554 5.41 -72.39 122.26
CA VAL A 554 4.59 -71.74 123.30
C VAL A 554 5.18 -71.94 124.69
N ALA A 555 5.86 -73.06 124.94
CA ALA A 555 6.59 -73.33 126.16
C ALA A 555 7.94 -72.58 126.27
N GLY A 556 8.33 -71.83 125.23
CA GLY A 556 9.50 -70.96 125.24
C GLY A 556 10.79 -71.58 124.67
N ASP A 557 10.72 -72.74 124.01
CA ASP A 557 11.89 -73.33 123.37
C ASP A 557 12.36 -72.50 122.17
N ARG A 558 13.64 -72.13 122.16
CA ARG A 558 14.24 -71.23 121.16
C ARG A 558 14.30 -71.87 119.78
N GLU A 559 14.55 -73.17 119.68
CA GLU A 559 14.62 -73.86 118.39
C GLU A 559 13.23 -73.99 117.77
N ALA A 560 12.24 -74.35 118.58
CA ALA A 560 10.84 -74.37 118.18
C ALA A 560 10.30 -72.98 117.76
N ILE A 561 10.69 -71.91 118.48
CA ILE A 561 10.36 -70.52 118.10
C ILE A 561 11.02 -70.14 116.77
N ALA A 562 12.29 -70.51 116.53
CA ALA A 562 12.96 -70.21 115.27
C ALA A 562 12.33 -70.95 114.08
N PHE A 563 11.94 -72.21 114.26
CA PHE A 563 11.25 -73.00 113.23
C PHE A 563 9.86 -72.43 112.91
N THR A 564 9.04 -72.14 113.93
CA THR A 564 7.70 -71.55 113.74
C THR A 564 7.77 -70.15 113.13
N ALA A 565 8.74 -69.32 113.53
CA ALA A 565 8.99 -68.01 112.91
C ALA A 565 9.42 -68.14 111.44
N THR A 566 10.25 -69.13 111.10
CA THR A 566 10.68 -69.40 109.73
C THR A 566 9.50 -69.89 108.86
N ALA A 567 8.64 -70.76 109.39
CA ALA A 567 7.43 -71.21 108.71
C ALA A 567 6.42 -70.06 108.49
N GLY A 568 6.13 -69.30 109.55
CA GLY A 568 5.22 -68.16 109.48
C GLY A 568 5.69 -67.08 108.53
N SER A 569 6.99 -66.74 108.55
CA SER A 569 7.57 -65.77 107.61
C SER A 569 7.57 -66.29 106.17
N SER A 570 7.81 -67.58 105.92
CA SER A 570 7.74 -68.19 104.59
C SER A 570 6.31 -68.09 104.01
N VAL A 571 5.29 -68.45 104.79
CA VAL A 571 3.88 -68.34 104.39
C VAL A 571 3.51 -66.88 104.13
N LEU A 572 3.95 -65.95 104.99
CA LEU A 572 3.66 -64.53 104.81
C LEU A 572 4.33 -63.97 103.54
N VAL A 573 5.57 -64.36 103.24
CA VAL A 573 6.24 -63.98 101.97
C VAL A 573 5.50 -64.53 100.76
N LEU A 574 4.99 -65.77 100.80
CA LEU A 574 4.18 -66.35 99.72
C LEU A 574 2.86 -65.58 99.51
N LEU A 575 2.17 -65.22 100.60
CA LEU A 575 0.95 -64.40 100.53
C LEU A 575 1.24 -63.00 99.97
N LEU A 576 2.36 -62.39 100.35
CA LEU A 576 2.78 -61.09 99.81
C LEU A 576 3.19 -61.19 98.34
N ALA A 577 3.85 -62.27 97.92
CA ALA A 577 4.15 -62.53 96.51
C ALA A 577 2.87 -62.70 95.67
N LEU A 578 1.85 -63.40 96.20
CA LEU A 578 0.54 -63.50 95.57
C LEU A 578 -0.17 -62.14 95.51
N LEU A 579 -0.14 -61.36 96.58
CA LEU A 579 -0.68 -59.98 96.61
C LEU A 579 0.04 -59.09 95.57
N MET A 580 1.34 -59.29 95.40
CA MET A 580 2.15 -58.60 94.41
C MET A 580 1.72 -58.97 92.98
N LEU A 581 1.45 -60.25 92.69
CA LEU A 581 0.88 -60.71 91.42
C LEU A 581 -0.53 -60.19 91.18
N LEU A 582 -1.42 -60.23 92.19
CA LEU A 582 -2.77 -59.68 92.11
C LEU A 582 -2.75 -58.17 91.81
N GLY A 583 -1.72 -57.48 92.32
CA GLY A 583 -1.45 -56.07 92.04
C GLY A 583 -1.17 -55.74 90.56
N LEU A 584 -0.91 -56.73 89.69
CA LEU A 584 -0.77 -56.52 88.25
C LEU A 584 -2.03 -55.95 87.60
N ASN A 585 -3.21 -56.32 88.12
CA ASN A 585 -4.52 -55.83 87.66
C ASN A 585 -4.80 -54.39 88.13
N GLY A 586 -4.05 -53.88 89.11
CA GLY A 586 -4.18 -52.52 89.62
C GLY A 586 -3.48 -51.47 88.74
N SER A 587 -4.17 -50.36 88.45
CA SER A 587 -3.62 -49.21 87.71
C SER A 587 -2.60 -48.39 88.53
N ARG A 588 -2.66 -48.42 89.87
CA ARG A 588 -1.84 -47.56 90.75
C ARG A 588 -0.54 -48.20 91.26
N GLY A 589 -0.33 -49.50 91.03
CA GLY A 589 0.83 -50.25 91.54
C GLY A 589 1.04 -50.18 93.07
N ARG A 590 0.03 -49.78 93.84
CA ARG A 590 0.13 -49.57 95.30
C ARG A 590 0.27 -50.90 96.04
N GLY A 591 -0.53 -51.91 95.65
CA GLY A 591 -0.46 -53.26 96.21
C GLY A 591 0.89 -53.92 95.98
N ILE A 592 1.45 -53.78 94.77
CA ILE A 592 2.78 -54.31 94.40
C ILE A 592 3.87 -53.72 95.31
N ARG A 593 3.89 -52.38 95.46
CA ARG A 593 4.90 -51.69 96.28
C ARG A 593 4.77 -52.00 97.77
N PHE A 594 3.54 -52.06 98.27
CA PHE A 594 3.27 -52.39 99.67
C PHE A 594 3.72 -53.83 100.00
N ALA A 595 3.38 -54.79 99.13
CA ALA A 595 3.84 -56.16 99.27
C ALA A 595 5.37 -56.29 99.24
N ALA A 596 6.03 -55.62 98.29
CA ALA A 596 7.48 -55.56 98.20
C ALA A 596 8.16 -54.99 99.46
N LEU A 597 7.67 -53.86 99.97
CA LEU A 597 8.22 -53.24 101.19
C LEU A 597 8.03 -54.15 102.41
N LEU A 598 6.87 -54.79 102.56
CA LEU A 598 6.63 -55.75 103.63
C LEU A 598 7.54 -56.97 103.52
N MET A 599 7.78 -57.50 102.32
CA MET A 599 8.72 -58.60 102.11
C MET A 599 10.15 -58.21 102.51
N VAL A 600 10.60 -56.99 102.20
CA VAL A 600 11.92 -56.50 102.64
C VAL A 600 11.99 -56.39 104.16
N LEU A 601 10.97 -55.81 104.79
CA LEU A 601 10.91 -55.68 106.26
C LEU A 601 10.94 -57.04 106.95
N LEU A 602 10.18 -58.01 106.42
CA LEU A 602 10.17 -59.39 106.92
C LEU A 602 11.52 -60.07 106.75
N ALA A 603 12.15 -59.93 105.58
CA ALA A 603 13.48 -60.47 105.33
C ALA A 603 14.53 -59.87 106.28
N LEU A 604 14.48 -58.56 106.53
CA LEU A 604 15.38 -57.90 107.48
C LEU A 604 15.15 -58.37 108.92
N ALA A 605 13.88 -58.47 109.36
CA ALA A 605 13.54 -58.97 110.69
C ALA A 605 14.02 -60.42 110.88
N ALA A 606 13.83 -61.28 109.87
CA ALA A 606 14.31 -62.65 109.87
C ALA A 606 15.85 -62.72 109.96
N GLY A 607 16.57 -61.84 109.26
CA GLY A 607 18.03 -61.75 109.33
C GLY A 607 18.54 -61.31 110.71
N VAL A 608 17.89 -60.33 111.36
CA VAL A 608 18.25 -59.87 112.71
C VAL A 608 18.00 -60.95 113.77
N LEU A 609 16.96 -61.76 113.60
CA LEU A 609 16.62 -62.88 114.49
C LEU A 609 17.51 -64.12 114.30
N GLY A 610 18.50 -64.07 113.40
CA GLY A 610 19.45 -65.17 113.18
C GLY A 610 18.85 -66.40 112.48
N THR A 611 17.70 -66.24 111.81
CA THR A 611 17.11 -67.34 111.02
C THR A 611 18.04 -67.72 109.86
N PRO A 612 18.07 -69.01 109.44
CA PRO A 612 18.96 -69.47 108.39
C PRO A 612 18.76 -68.66 107.10
N ALA A 613 19.83 -68.01 106.63
CA ALA A 613 19.81 -67.07 105.51
C ALA A 613 19.59 -67.72 104.13
N SER A 614 19.35 -69.03 104.06
CA SER A 614 19.19 -69.80 102.83
C SER A 614 17.86 -69.48 102.14
N GLY A 615 17.82 -68.34 101.43
CA GLY A 615 16.64 -67.88 100.69
C GLY A 615 16.40 -66.36 100.78
N LEU A 616 16.98 -65.72 101.80
CA LEU A 616 16.78 -64.30 102.11
C LEU A 616 17.18 -63.37 100.95
N VAL A 617 18.31 -63.65 100.30
CA VAL A 617 18.77 -62.87 99.13
C VAL A 617 17.77 -62.92 97.98
N LEU A 618 17.15 -64.09 97.72
CA LEU A 618 16.16 -64.24 96.66
C LEU A 618 14.87 -63.47 96.98
N VAL A 619 14.44 -63.45 98.24
CA VAL A 619 13.29 -62.65 98.69
C VAL A 619 13.57 -61.16 98.53
N LEU A 620 14.76 -60.68 98.92
CA LEU A 620 15.14 -59.27 98.76
C LEU A 620 15.21 -58.85 97.29
N VAL A 621 15.88 -59.63 96.43
CA VAL A 621 15.94 -59.36 94.99
C VAL A 621 14.54 -59.40 94.37
N GLY A 622 13.72 -60.38 94.76
CA GLY A 622 12.33 -60.50 94.32
C GLY A 622 11.48 -59.29 94.70
N ALA A 623 11.62 -58.81 95.94
CA ALA A 623 10.94 -57.62 96.41
C ALA A 623 11.41 -56.34 95.71
N VAL A 624 12.71 -56.17 95.45
CA VAL A 624 13.24 -55.01 94.69
C VAL A 624 12.68 -54.99 93.26
N LEU A 625 12.68 -56.13 92.56
CA LEU A 625 12.11 -56.24 91.20
C LEU A 625 10.60 -55.95 91.20
N GLY A 626 9.88 -56.48 92.19
CA GLY A 626 8.49 -56.15 92.45
C GLY A 626 8.25 -54.66 92.64
N PHE A 627 9.05 -54.01 93.49
CA PHE A 627 8.96 -52.58 93.76
C PHE A 627 9.21 -51.74 92.51
N VAL A 628 10.25 -52.06 91.72
CA VAL A 628 10.55 -51.40 90.43
C VAL A 628 9.36 -51.54 89.47
N GLY A 629 8.78 -52.74 89.34
CA GLY A 629 7.56 -52.96 88.56
C GLY A 629 6.38 -52.13 89.07
N GLY A 630 6.24 -51.99 90.39
CA GLY A 630 5.22 -51.17 91.04
C GLY A 630 5.39 -49.66 90.81
N VAL A 631 6.62 -49.15 90.69
CA VAL A 631 6.92 -47.74 90.34
C VAL A 631 6.58 -47.48 88.87
N LEU A 632 6.93 -48.40 87.97
CA LEU A 632 6.62 -48.30 86.54
C LEU A 632 5.10 -48.23 86.27
N ALA A 633 4.27 -48.79 87.16
CA ALA A 633 2.80 -48.70 87.07
C ALA A 633 2.25 -47.28 87.33
N ARG A 634 2.95 -46.44 88.10
CA ARG A 634 2.46 -45.09 88.48
C ARG A 634 2.52 -44.11 87.32
N ALA A 635 3.47 -44.28 86.40
CA ALA A 635 3.69 -43.36 85.29
C ALA A 635 2.65 -43.47 84.15
N SER A 636 1.84 -44.53 84.14
CA SER A 636 0.82 -44.75 83.10
C SER A 636 -0.51 -44.05 83.35
N ALA A 637 -0.74 -43.49 84.56
CA ALA A 637 -2.04 -42.91 84.95
C ALA A 637 -2.13 -41.38 84.74
N VAL A 638 -1.08 -40.73 84.22
CA VAL A 638 -1.05 -39.27 84.02
C VAL A 638 -1.22 -38.90 82.53
N SER A 639 -1.39 -39.90 81.65
CA SER A 639 -1.42 -39.69 80.19
C SER A 639 -2.65 -40.29 79.50
N SER A 640 -3.73 -40.55 80.24
CA SER A 640 -5.04 -40.95 79.71
C SER A 640 -6.08 -39.87 79.93
#